data_AF-A0A949U1Q5-F1
#
_entry.id   AF-A0A949U1Q5-F1
#
_cell.length_a   1.000
_cell.length_b   1.000
_cell.length_c   1.000
_cell.angle_alpha   90.00
_cell.angle_beta   90.00
_cell.angle_gamma   90.00
#
_symmetry.space_group_name_H-M   'P 1'
#
loop_
_entity.id
_entity.type
_entity.pdbx_description
1 polymer ?
#
loop_
_entity_poly.entity_id
_entity_poly.type
_entity_poly.pdbx_seq_one_letter_code
_entity_poly.pdbx_strand_id
1 'polypeptide(L)'
;MVRKKGFTLIEIMIVISIIGLLSIILIPKVSAIRVQSKNKNVSANVLLVRTYLENRSGKDGISYQVATNAGKTTEQALVTILSSVGTDMTSNFSGSNALINPFNGNSSIIYSKGSIANKVLSSVSGVMAYYCTDTLPSSNNDVNNNTIFPKGSDLSGNVIVVIYSTGYVLYGIDDSGQIVNVYIIKFPPTPDSAQSGVTPGNGGDSGGGNGGSSNGSTVGDLFAANCLNAFGDSSDQINLGNGSTLMNITGSVDLQGKQITFAQNTTVNGDLLILGSGDQNSIRTGNGGGNTLTVTGKTNIQAYNIDFNSNLNTNNTVYILANNNVTFDNSSISANFNNGTVQIQSGTDINFYSDVNSINSRISSVAQNNINFNNVGRICKLDNNSSLYAQAGKDMTFDYSANMYGPITMISGNNLSFNNNSASVNISGATYLKALNNINILRNVTLGSTYMETNTFSYGHSNINTSDLSTNITNYSHDTYGGTLSPAPVKVLPKQPQDPAVAPANDIPSAVTKQIKSVKGGVSYNSAYDTTTYKDLAFRIIRGSDTSSLKQALMPNGESINSNNYKFLIIDGDCTLDWQIGSNNFSNFIIYCTGTINLNYIDLGFNNSAIIAKNLNLKPSSSFNMTQLDSNQFNQNVKSEIDALCDKYLQ
;
A
#
# COMPACT_ATOMS: atom_id res chain seq x y z
N MET A 1 0.60 20.49 -73.46
CA MET A 1 -0.64 20.43 -72.65
C MET A 1 -1.12 18.98 -72.64
N VAL A 2 -0.87 18.23 -71.57
CA VAL A 2 -1.22 16.79 -71.50
C VAL A 2 -2.72 16.66 -71.24
N ARG A 3 -3.46 16.04 -72.16
CA ARG A 3 -4.90 15.76 -71.99
C ARG A 3 -5.06 14.68 -70.92
N LYS A 4 -5.69 15.02 -69.79
CA LYS A 4 -6.12 14.01 -68.80
C LYS A 4 -7.24 13.19 -69.45
N LYS A 5 -7.02 11.88 -69.63
CA LYS A 5 -8.04 10.94 -70.11
C LYS A 5 -9.12 10.83 -69.03
N GLY A 6 -10.37 11.13 -69.39
CA GLY A 6 -11.54 10.91 -68.54
C GLY A 6 -12.01 9.45 -68.60
N PHE A 7 -12.68 8.98 -67.55
CA PHE A 7 -13.32 7.67 -67.52
C PHE A 7 -14.45 7.57 -68.55
N THR A 8 -14.60 6.41 -69.17
CA THR A 8 -15.70 6.13 -70.10
C THR A 8 -17.01 5.93 -69.34
N LEU A 9 -18.13 6.16 -70.03
CA LEU A 9 -19.46 6.01 -69.43
C LEU A 9 -19.72 4.57 -68.95
N ILE A 10 -19.23 3.58 -69.69
CA ILE A 10 -19.37 2.16 -69.33
C ILE A 10 -18.53 1.80 -68.10
N GLU A 11 -17.31 2.35 -67.97
CA GLU A 11 -16.47 2.15 -66.78
C GLU A 11 -17.16 2.69 -65.53
N ILE A 12 -17.78 3.86 -65.62
CA ILE A 12 -18.53 4.44 -64.49
C ILE A 12 -19.73 3.56 -64.12
N MET A 13 -20.48 3.01 -65.09
CA MET A 13 -21.63 2.14 -64.79
C MET A 13 -21.21 0.86 -64.06
N ILE A 14 -20.14 0.20 -64.52
CA ILE A 14 -19.64 -1.03 -63.87
C ILE A 14 -19.17 -0.73 -62.44
N VAL A 15 -18.45 0.37 -62.23
CA VAL A 15 -17.96 0.76 -60.91
C VAL A 15 -19.12 0.99 -59.94
N ILE A 16 -20.17 1.70 -60.36
CA ILE A 16 -21.35 1.94 -59.52
C ILE A 16 -22.09 0.62 -59.22
N SER A 17 -22.20 -0.29 -60.19
CA SER A 17 -22.80 -1.61 -59.96
C SER A 17 -22.04 -2.45 -58.92
N ILE A 18 -20.70 -2.45 -58.97
CA ILE A 18 -19.87 -3.16 -57.98
C ILE A 18 -20.01 -2.52 -56.60
N ILE A 19 -19.95 -1.18 -56.52
CA ILE A 19 -20.15 -0.48 -55.24
C ILE A 19 -21.55 -0.77 -54.68
N GLY A 20 -22.60 -0.79 -55.52
CA GLY A 20 -23.96 -1.11 -55.10
C GLY A 20 -24.08 -2.51 -54.51
N LEU A 21 -23.51 -3.52 -55.19
CA LEU A 21 -23.50 -4.90 -54.71
C LEU A 21 -22.74 -5.05 -53.38
N LEU A 22 -21.54 -4.47 -53.28
CA LEU A 22 -20.74 -4.48 -52.05
C LEU A 22 -21.48 -3.78 -50.90
N SER A 23 -22.15 -2.66 -51.17
CA SER A 23 -22.90 -1.89 -50.16
C SER A 23 -24.06 -2.70 -49.58
N ILE A 24 -24.79 -3.46 -50.40
CA ILE A 24 -25.90 -4.31 -49.96
C ILE A 24 -25.45 -5.35 -48.93
N ILE A 25 -24.25 -5.92 -49.09
CA ILE A 25 -23.71 -6.92 -48.16
C ILE A 25 -23.11 -6.26 -46.92
N LEU A 26 -22.43 -5.12 -47.09
CA LEU A 26 -21.64 -4.49 -46.04
C LEU A 26 -22.48 -3.74 -45.00
N ILE A 27 -23.52 -3.02 -45.42
CA ILE A 27 -24.35 -2.17 -44.54
C ILE A 27 -24.96 -2.95 -43.35
N PRO A 28 -25.67 -4.08 -43.53
CA PRO A 28 -26.24 -4.81 -42.40
C PRO A 28 -25.17 -5.39 -41.46
N LYS A 29 -24.03 -5.82 -42.01
CA LYS A 29 -22.89 -6.33 -41.22
C LYS A 29 -22.24 -5.24 -40.36
N VAL A 30 -22.03 -4.04 -40.92
CA VAL A 30 -21.45 -2.91 -40.18
C VAL A 30 -22.37 -2.47 -39.04
N SER A 31 -23.69 -2.52 -39.23
CA SER A 31 -24.65 -2.23 -38.16
C SER A 31 -24.55 -3.24 -37.02
N ALA A 32 -24.49 -4.55 -37.33
CA ALA A 32 -24.33 -5.59 -36.32
C ALA A 32 -22.99 -5.49 -35.57
N ILE A 33 -21.89 -5.21 -36.29
CA ILE A 33 -20.56 -5.00 -35.68
C ILE A 33 -20.59 -3.79 -34.74
N ARG A 34 -21.25 -2.69 -35.13
CA ARG A 34 -21.35 -1.49 -34.29
C ARG A 34 -22.06 -1.80 -32.96
N VAL A 35 -23.17 -2.52 -33.01
CA VAL A 35 -23.90 -2.95 -31.79
C VAL A 35 -23.03 -3.88 -30.94
N GLN A 36 -22.37 -4.85 -31.55
CA GLN A 36 -21.45 -5.75 -30.85
C GLN A 36 -20.31 -4.99 -30.18
N SER A 37 -19.70 -4.01 -30.86
CA SER A 37 -18.65 -3.16 -30.28
C SER A 37 -19.17 -2.32 -29.11
N LYS A 38 -20.41 -1.82 -29.18
CA LYS A 38 -21.04 -1.12 -28.06
C LYS A 38 -21.25 -2.06 -26.87
N ASN A 39 -21.78 -3.26 -27.07
CA ASN A 39 -21.93 -4.27 -26.02
C ASN A 39 -20.57 -4.64 -25.38
N LYS A 40 -19.51 -4.75 -26.17
CA LYS A 40 -18.15 -4.96 -25.63
C LYS A 40 -17.64 -3.79 -24.79
N ASN A 41 -17.99 -2.55 -25.15
CA ASN A 41 -17.70 -1.38 -24.31
C ASN A 41 -18.47 -1.42 -22.99
N VAL A 42 -19.72 -1.90 -22.97
CA VAL A 42 -20.46 -2.13 -21.71
C VAL A 42 -19.69 -3.11 -20.82
N SER A 43 -19.25 -4.25 -21.37
CA SER A 43 -18.44 -5.21 -20.62
C SER A 43 -17.13 -4.59 -20.09
N ALA A 44 -16.50 -3.69 -20.84
CA ALA A 44 -15.30 -2.97 -20.40
C ALA A 44 -15.61 -2.00 -19.24
N ASN A 45 -16.68 -1.21 -19.35
CA ASN A 45 -17.13 -0.32 -18.27
C ASN A 45 -17.46 -1.11 -16.99
N VAL A 46 -18.13 -2.26 -17.12
CA VAL A 46 -18.40 -3.17 -15.99
C VAL A 46 -17.08 -3.63 -15.35
N LEU A 47 -16.07 -4.01 -16.13
CA LEU A 47 -14.79 -4.44 -15.57
C LEU A 47 -14.06 -3.31 -14.82
N LEU A 48 -14.10 -2.09 -15.33
CA LEU A 48 -13.52 -0.92 -14.65
C LEU A 48 -14.23 -0.64 -13.31
N VAL A 49 -15.56 -0.67 -13.30
CA VAL A 49 -16.34 -0.53 -12.06
C VAL A 49 -16.09 -1.69 -11.10
N ARG A 50 -15.89 -2.90 -11.62
CA ARG A 50 -15.57 -4.08 -10.80
C ARG A 50 -14.27 -3.86 -10.04
N THR A 51 -13.19 -3.52 -10.73
CA THR A 51 -11.89 -3.26 -10.11
C THR A 51 -12.00 -2.16 -9.04
N TYR A 52 -12.75 -1.10 -9.34
CA TYR A 52 -13.02 -0.03 -8.37
C TYR A 52 -13.74 -0.55 -7.10
N LEU A 53 -14.79 -1.37 -7.25
CA LEU A 53 -15.55 -1.90 -6.11
C LEU A 53 -14.78 -2.97 -5.33
N GLU A 54 -13.98 -3.80 -6.00
CA GLU A 54 -13.12 -4.80 -5.35
C GLU A 54 -12.10 -4.12 -4.42
N ASN A 55 -11.46 -3.04 -4.88
CA ASN A 55 -10.52 -2.24 -4.09
C ASN A 55 -11.18 -1.56 -2.87
N ARG A 56 -12.48 -1.30 -2.92
CA ARG A 56 -13.22 -0.60 -1.85
C ARG A 56 -13.94 -1.55 -0.88
N SER A 57 -14.16 -2.80 -1.28
CA SER A 57 -14.98 -3.79 -0.56
C SER A 57 -14.65 -3.93 0.94
N GLY A 58 -13.37 -3.91 1.32
CA GLY A 58 -12.95 -3.94 2.73
C GLY A 58 -13.35 -2.70 3.53
N LYS A 59 -13.17 -1.51 2.94
CA LYS A 59 -13.52 -0.22 3.57
C LYS A 59 -15.03 -0.13 3.83
N ASP A 60 -15.84 -0.56 2.88
CA ASP A 60 -17.30 -0.48 3.00
C ASP A 60 -17.88 -1.53 3.94
N GLY A 61 -17.29 -2.73 3.98
CA GLY A 61 -17.64 -3.73 5.00
C GLY A 61 -17.40 -3.23 6.43
N ILE A 62 -16.25 -2.58 6.67
CA ILE A 62 -15.96 -1.94 7.97
C ILE A 62 -16.94 -0.78 8.23
N SER A 63 -17.21 0.06 7.23
CA SER A 63 -18.13 1.20 7.36
C SER A 63 -19.55 0.76 7.71
N TYR A 64 -20.02 -0.35 7.13
CA TYR A 64 -21.30 -0.97 7.48
C TYR A 64 -21.33 -1.39 8.94
N GLN A 65 -20.30 -2.11 9.41
CA GLN A 65 -20.23 -2.60 10.78
C GLN A 65 -20.12 -1.48 11.81
N VAL A 66 -19.30 -0.46 11.56
CA VAL A 66 -19.19 0.72 12.42
C VAL A 66 -20.55 1.41 12.54
N ALA A 67 -21.29 1.55 11.43
CA ALA A 67 -22.63 2.12 11.44
C ALA A 67 -23.63 1.29 12.26
N THR A 68 -23.63 -0.04 12.11
CA THR A 68 -24.51 -0.92 12.88
C THR A 68 -24.14 -0.97 14.36
N ASN A 69 -22.84 -0.94 14.69
CA ASN A 69 -22.35 -0.87 16.07
C ASN A 69 -22.70 0.45 16.75
N ALA A 70 -22.80 1.54 15.96
CA ALA A 70 -23.32 2.83 16.41
C ALA A 70 -24.86 2.89 16.47
N GLY A 71 -25.56 1.75 16.35
CA GLY A 71 -27.02 1.65 16.47
C GLY A 71 -27.81 2.15 15.26
N LYS A 72 -27.16 2.41 14.11
CA LYS A 72 -27.88 2.76 12.88
C LYS A 72 -28.62 1.56 12.32
N THR A 73 -29.80 1.81 11.75
CA THR A 73 -30.54 0.80 10.98
C THR A 73 -29.75 0.38 9.74
N THR A 74 -29.98 -0.83 9.23
CA THR A 74 -29.37 -1.33 7.99
C THR A 74 -29.54 -0.35 6.84
N GLU A 75 -30.71 0.27 6.72
CA GLU A 75 -30.98 1.28 5.69
C GLU A 75 -30.09 2.52 5.84
N GLN A 76 -29.98 3.08 7.04
CA GLN A 76 -29.12 4.25 7.30
C GLN A 76 -27.64 3.95 7.06
N ALA A 77 -27.19 2.74 7.42
CA ALA A 77 -25.83 2.27 7.15
C ALA A 77 -25.57 2.19 5.64
N LEU A 78 -26.48 1.57 4.89
CA LEU A 78 -26.34 1.41 3.44
C LEU A 78 -26.46 2.72 2.67
N VAL A 79 -27.32 3.66 3.11
CA VAL A 79 -27.40 5.01 2.52
C VAL A 79 -26.08 5.75 2.67
N THR A 80 -25.39 5.59 3.80
CA THR A 80 -24.07 6.20 4.03
C THR A 80 -23.04 5.64 3.04
N ILE A 81 -23.02 4.31 2.88
CA ILE A 81 -22.11 3.64 1.93
C ILE A 81 -22.42 4.07 0.50
N LEU A 82 -23.70 4.05 0.09
CA LEU A 82 -24.13 4.46 -1.24
C LEU A 82 -23.73 5.91 -1.57
N SER A 83 -23.89 6.83 -0.62
CA SER A 83 -23.47 8.21 -0.80
C SER A 83 -21.95 8.32 -0.99
N SER A 84 -21.17 7.53 -0.26
CA SER A 84 -19.70 7.52 -0.40
C SER A 84 -19.26 6.88 -1.71
N VAL A 85 -19.84 5.74 -2.09
CA VAL A 85 -19.59 5.08 -3.38
C VAL A 85 -19.91 6.02 -4.54
N GLY A 86 -21.10 6.64 -4.53
CA GLY A 86 -21.50 7.56 -5.58
C GLY A 86 -20.58 8.78 -5.73
N THR A 87 -20.21 9.39 -4.60
CA THR A 87 -19.30 10.57 -4.59
C THR A 87 -17.91 10.18 -5.11
N ASP A 88 -17.38 9.05 -4.64
CA ASP A 88 -16.05 8.60 -5.02
C ASP A 88 -16.01 8.13 -6.48
N MET A 89 -17.05 7.44 -6.96
CA MET A 89 -17.15 7.08 -8.39
C MET A 89 -17.20 8.33 -9.25
N THR A 90 -17.95 9.37 -8.85
CA THR A 90 -18.04 10.63 -9.60
C THR A 90 -16.67 11.31 -9.71
N SER A 91 -15.84 11.21 -8.67
CA SER A 91 -14.46 11.70 -8.69
C SER A 91 -13.55 10.85 -9.58
N ASN A 92 -13.56 9.52 -9.40
CA ASN A 92 -12.66 8.58 -10.08
C ASN A 92 -12.95 8.42 -11.58
N PHE A 93 -14.21 8.53 -11.99
CA PHE A 93 -14.65 8.40 -13.38
C PHE A 93 -15.08 9.75 -13.95
N SER A 94 -14.17 10.71 -13.90
CA SER A 94 -14.35 12.07 -14.43
C SER A 94 -13.34 12.38 -15.56
N GLY A 95 -13.62 13.41 -16.36
CA GLY A 95 -12.73 13.85 -17.44
C GLY A 95 -12.43 12.74 -18.45
N SER A 96 -11.14 12.49 -18.71
CA SER A 96 -10.68 11.45 -19.64
C SER A 96 -10.96 10.02 -19.19
N ASN A 97 -11.27 9.81 -17.90
CA ASN A 97 -11.60 8.50 -17.32
C ASN A 97 -13.12 8.28 -17.20
N ALA A 98 -13.93 9.17 -17.79
CA ALA A 98 -15.38 9.09 -17.71
C ALA A 98 -15.92 7.79 -18.32
N LEU A 99 -16.81 7.13 -17.60
CA LEU A 99 -17.50 5.92 -18.07
C LEU A 99 -18.65 6.30 -19.00
N ILE A 100 -18.35 6.36 -20.30
CA ILE A 100 -19.32 6.74 -21.32
C ILE A 100 -20.22 5.55 -21.65
N ASN A 101 -21.53 5.76 -21.57
CA ASN A 101 -22.52 4.81 -22.07
C ASN A 101 -22.43 4.75 -23.61
N PRO A 102 -22.13 3.59 -24.20
CA PRO A 102 -21.86 3.48 -25.64
C PRO A 102 -23.12 3.61 -26.52
N PHE A 103 -24.31 3.57 -25.93
CA PHE A 103 -25.59 3.67 -26.65
C PHE A 103 -26.13 5.10 -26.73
N ASN A 104 -25.91 5.91 -25.70
CA ASN A 104 -26.44 7.28 -25.63
C ASN A 104 -25.38 8.38 -25.41
N GLY A 105 -24.12 8.01 -25.12
CA GLY A 105 -23.01 8.95 -24.94
C GLY A 105 -22.97 9.67 -23.58
N ASN A 106 -23.87 9.35 -22.65
CA ASN A 106 -23.85 9.98 -21.32
C ASN A 106 -22.80 9.33 -20.41
N SER A 107 -22.16 10.14 -19.56
CA SER A 107 -21.14 9.71 -18.60
C SER A 107 -21.53 9.96 -17.14
N SER A 108 -22.73 10.45 -16.88
CA SER A 108 -23.19 10.72 -15.52
C SER A 108 -23.20 9.45 -14.66
N ILE A 109 -22.76 9.59 -13.41
CA ILE A 109 -22.93 8.58 -12.37
C ILE A 109 -24.11 9.00 -11.51
N ILE A 110 -25.17 8.20 -11.54
CA ILE A 110 -26.40 8.50 -10.82
C ILE A 110 -26.45 7.59 -9.59
N TYR A 111 -26.47 8.19 -8.41
CA TYR A 111 -26.68 7.47 -7.16
C TYR A 111 -27.81 8.17 -6.40
N SER A 112 -29.02 7.65 -6.53
CA SER A 112 -30.11 8.06 -5.64
C SER A 112 -29.80 7.53 -4.25
N LYS A 113 -29.96 8.32 -3.17
CA LYS A 113 -29.94 7.83 -1.78
C LYS A 113 -31.13 6.89 -1.47
N GLY A 114 -31.49 6.00 -2.38
CA GLY A 114 -32.74 5.24 -2.40
C GLY A 114 -32.51 3.75 -2.60
N SER A 115 -33.42 2.97 -2.02
CA SER A 115 -33.48 1.52 -2.16
C SER A 115 -33.77 1.10 -3.60
N ILE A 116 -33.19 -0.02 -4.03
CA ILE A 116 -33.49 -0.66 -5.32
C ILE A 116 -34.99 -1.01 -5.47
N ALA A 117 -35.69 -1.20 -4.35
CA ALA A 117 -37.15 -1.40 -4.32
C ALA A 117 -37.91 -0.17 -4.83
N ASN A 118 -37.38 1.04 -4.59
CA ASN A 118 -37.95 2.33 -4.99
C ASN A 118 -37.12 3.00 -6.11
N LYS A 119 -36.54 2.18 -7.00
CA LYS A 119 -35.65 2.65 -8.08
C LYS A 119 -36.30 3.74 -8.94
N VAL A 120 -35.55 4.83 -9.15
CA VAL A 120 -35.88 5.84 -10.16
C VAL A 120 -35.14 5.47 -11.44
N LEU A 121 -35.86 5.01 -12.45
CA LEU A 121 -35.29 4.68 -13.74
C LEU A 121 -34.97 6.00 -14.49
N SER A 122 -33.69 6.34 -14.58
CA SER A 122 -33.20 7.38 -15.48
C SER A 122 -32.67 6.71 -16.74
N SER A 123 -33.25 7.05 -17.90
CA SER A 123 -33.01 6.35 -19.17
C SER A 123 -31.64 6.60 -19.81
N VAL A 124 -30.73 7.33 -19.15
CA VAL A 124 -29.46 7.75 -19.77
C VAL A 124 -28.39 8.06 -18.72
N SER A 125 -27.56 7.08 -18.33
CA SER A 125 -26.35 7.32 -17.52
C SER A 125 -25.23 6.32 -17.86
N GLY A 126 -24.00 6.62 -17.43
CA GLY A 126 -22.88 5.69 -17.52
C GLY A 126 -22.97 4.60 -16.44
N VAL A 127 -23.27 5.02 -15.21
CA VAL A 127 -23.43 4.14 -14.05
C VAL A 127 -24.68 4.54 -13.25
N MET A 128 -25.35 3.54 -12.65
CA MET A 128 -26.38 3.73 -11.64
C MET A 128 -26.06 2.93 -10.39
N ALA A 129 -26.20 3.53 -9.21
CA ALA A 129 -25.95 2.87 -7.94
C ALA A 129 -27.18 2.95 -6.99
N TYR A 130 -27.46 1.84 -6.31
CA TYR A 130 -28.57 1.68 -5.36
C TYR A 130 -28.14 0.87 -4.14
N TYR A 131 -28.93 0.88 -3.06
CA TYR A 131 -28.79 -0.08 -1.96
C TYR A 131 -29.95 -1.09 -1.93
N CYS A 132 -29.69 -2.24 -1.31
CA CYS A 132 -30.68 -3.27 -1.05
C CYS A 132 -30.52 -3.78 0.39
N THR A 133 -31.62 -3.84 1.13
CA THR A 133 -31.64 -4.31 2.53
C THR A 133 -31.83 -5.83 2.63
N ASP A 134 -32.12 -6.50 1.51
CA ASP A 134 -32.25 -7.96 1.47
C ASP A 134 -30.88 -8.64 1.59
N THR A 135 -30.87 -9.97 1.52
CA THR A 135 -29.64 -10.76 1.50
C THR A 135 -28.94 -10.67 0.15
N LEU A 136 -27.60 -10.59 0.17
CA LEU A 136 -26.78 -10.66 -1.04
C LEU A 136 -27.09 -11.94 -1.83
N PRO A 137 -27.40 -11.85 -3.14
CA PRO A 137 -27.64 -13.00 -4.00
C PRO A 137 -26.48 -14.00 -3.96
N SER A 138 -26.80 -15.30 -4.05
CA SER A 138 -25.81 -16.37 -3.92
C SER A 138 -25.22 -16.82 -5.26
N SER A 139 -25.92 -16.53 -6.36
CA SER A 139 -25.53 -16.92 -7.71
C SER A 139 -25.93 -15.89 -8.77
N ASN A 140 -25.29 -15.97 -9.94
CA ASN A 140 -25.68 -15.13 -11.09
C ASN A 140 -27.11 -15.43 -11.58
N ASN A 141 -27.63 -16.64 -11.32
CA ASN A 141 -29.02 -16.98 -11.66
C ASN A 141 -30.00 -16.22 -10.76
N ASP A 142 -29.68 -16.06 -9.49
CA ASP A 142 -30.50 -15.26 -8.55
C ASP A 142 -30.57 -13.81 -9.01
N VAL A 143 -29.46 -13.26 -9.52
CA VAL A 143 -29.38 -11.91 -10.09
C VAL A 143 -30.22 -11.78 -11.36
N ASN A 144 -30.08 -12.72 -12.31
CA ASN A 144 -30.79 -12.67 -13.60
C ASN A 144 -32.31 -12.84 -13.45
N ASN A 145 -32.73 -13.70 -12.52
CA ASN A 145 -34.14 -13.98 -12.24
C ASN A 145 -34.78 -12.98 -11.28
N ASN A 146 -34.00 -12.05 -10.73
CA ASN A 146 -34.50 -11.04 -9.82
C ASN A 146 -35.47 -10.08 -10.53
N THR A 147 -36.61 -9.80 -9.90
CA THR A 147 -37.67 -8.93 -10.45
C THR A 147 -37.53 -7.47 -10.03
N ILE A 148 -36.77 -7.18 -8.97
CA ILE A 148 -36.53 -5.81 -8.49
C ILE A 148 -35.34 -5.14 -9.20
N PHE A 149 -34.43 -5.92 -9.80
CA PHE A 149 -33.25 -5.41 -10.48
C PHE A 149 -33.56 -4.66 -11.81
N PRO A 150 -32.95 -3.48 -12.03
CA PRO A 150 -33.09 -2.73 -13.28
C PRO A 150 -32.68 -3.55 -14.51
N LYS A 151 -33.59 -3.66 -15.48
CA LYS A 151 -33.38 -4.24 -16.81
C LYS A 151 -34.38 -3.63 -17.80
N GLY A 152 -34.15 -3.83 -19.10
CA GLY A 152 -34.99 -3.29 -20.17
C GLY A 152 -34.18 -2.42 -21.14
N SER A 153 -34.70 -2.28 -22.36
CA SER A 153 -34.04 -1.57 -23.47
C SER A 153 -33.80 -0.08 -23.18
N ASP A 154 -34.57 0.51 -22.27
CA ASP A 154 -34.42 1.91 -21.88
C ASP A 154 -33.17 2.18 -21.01
N LEU A 155 -32.47 1.11 -20.59
CA LEU A 155 -31.26 1.16 -19.78
C LEU A 155 -30.04 0.58 -20.51
N SER A 156 -30.15 0.34 -21.82
CA SER A 156 -29.05 -0.21 -22.61
C SER A 156 -27.80 0.64 -22.47
N GLY A 157 -26.69 -0.03 -22.16
CA GLY A 157 -25.39 0.60 -21.93
C GLY A 157 -25.06 0.97 -20.50
N ASN A 158 -26.05 0.97 -19.60
CA ASN A 158 -25.83 1.34 -18.21
C ASN A 158 -25.08 0.23 -17.46
N VAL A 159 -24.20 0.63 -16.54
CA VAL A 159 -23.63 -0.24 -15.52
C VAL A 159 -24.42 -0.05 -14.22
N ILE A 160 -24.89 -1.14 -13.62
CA ILE A 160 -25.69 -1.11 -12.40
C ILE A 160 -24.89 -1.66 -11.23
N VAL A 161 -24.86 -0.91 -10.12
CA VAL A 161 -24.27 -1.29 -8.83
C VAL A 161 -25.37 -1.38 -7.79
N VAL A 162 -25.46 -2.52 -7.09
CA VAL A 162 -26.38 -2.71 -5.97
C VAL A 162 -25.59 -3.07 -4.72
N ILE A 163 -25.73 -2.27 -3.68
CA ILE A 163 -24.98 -2.38 -2.43
C ILE A 163 -25.82 -3.14 -1.40
N TYR A 164 -25.21 -4.15 -0.79
CA TYR A 164 -25.77 -4.98 0.27
C TYR A 164 -24.96 -4.85 1.56
N SER A 165 -25.50 -5.35 2.66
CA SER A 165 -24.81 -5.40 3.96
C SER A 165 -23.52 -6.23 3.95
N THR A 166 -23.39 -7.16 3.01
CA THR A 166 -22.27 -8.12 2.91
C THR A 166 -21.52 -8.07 1.58
N GLY A 167 -21.81 -7.10 0.71
CA GLY A 167 -21.15 -7.02 -0.60
C GLY A 167 -21.85 -6.16 -1.65
N TYR A 168 -21.47 -6.38 -2.91
CA TYR A 168 -22.00 -5.72 -4.09
C TYR A 168 -22.54 -6.74 -5.09
N VAL A 169 -23.54 -6.32 -5.86
CA VAL A 169 -23.87 -6.90 -7.17
C VAL A 169 -23.60 -5.85 -8.23
N LEU A 170 -22.91 -6.27 -9.29
CA LEU A 170 -22.52 -5.43 -10.41
C LEU A 170 -22.84 -6.13 -11.73
N TYR A 171 -23.43 -5.41 -12.69
CA TYR A 171 -23.67 -5.91 -14.04
C TYR A 171 -23.85 -4.77 -15.05
N GLY A 172 -23.83 -5.10 -16.34
CA GLY A 172 -24.17 -4.20 -17.43
C GLY A 172 -25.49 -4.59 -18.09
N ILE A 173 -26.04 -3.68 -18.90
CA ILE A 173 -27.25 -3.92 -19.69
C ILE A 173 -26.90 -3.81 -21.18
N ASP A 174 -27.17 -4.85 -21.95
CA ASP A 174 -26.89 -4.88 -23.39
C ASP A 174 -27.94 -4.13 -24.23
N ASP A 175 -27.77 -4.13 -25.55
CA ASP A 175 -28.69 -3.50 -26.51
C ASP A 175 -30.11 -4.09 -26.51
N SER A 176 -30.27 -5.34 -26.06
CA SER A 176 -31.58 -6.00 -25.92
C SER A 176 -32.25 -5.70 -24.58
N GLY A 177 -31.57 -4.97 -23.68
CA GLY A 177 -32.05 -4.66 -22.35
C GLY A 177 -31.81 -5.77 -21.33
N GLN A 178 -30.97 -6.75 -21.66
CA GLN A 178 -30.69 -7.90 -20.79
C GLN A 178 -29.44 -7.68 -19.95
N ILE A 179 -29.42 -8.34 -18.79
CA ILE A 179 -28.30 -8.32 -17.87
C ILE A 179 -27.13 -9.11 -18.46
N VAL A 180 -25.94 -8.49 -18.47
CA VAL A 180 -24.69 -9.10 -18.92
C VAL A 180 -23.56 -8.84 -17.91
N ASN A 181 -22.54 -9.70 -17.88
CA ASN A 181 -21.35 -9.53 -17.04
C ASN A 181 -21.67 -9.37 -15.54
N VAL A 182 -22.43 -10.30 -14.97
CA VAL A 182 -22.76 -10.29 -13.53
C VAL A 182 -21.56 -10.64 -12.66
N TYR A 183 -21.32 -9.82 -11.65
CA TYR A 183 -20.33 -10.01 -10.60
C TYR A 183 -20.96 -9.82 -9.22
N ILE A 184 -20.68 -10.75 -8.31
CA ILE A 184 -21.03 -10.68 -6.90
C ILE A 184 -19.72 -10.51 -6.12
N ILE A 185 -19.53 -9.35 -5.50
CA ILE A 185 -18.30 -9.01 -4.76
C ILE A 185 -18.64 -9.05 -3.28
N LYS A 186 -18.04 -9.95 -2.51
CA LYS A 186 -18.30 -10.06 -1.07
C LYS A 186 -17.37 -9.13 -0.30
N PHE A 187 -17.87 -8.53 0.77
CA PHE A 187 -17.01 -7.89 1.76
C PHE A 187 -16.11 -8.95 2.41
N PRO A 188 -14.83 -8.65 2.66
CA PRO A 188 -13.94 -9.57 3.35
C PRO A 188 -14.46 -9.82 4.78
N PRO A 189 -14.23 -11.02 5.33
CA PRO A 189 -14.54 -11.29 6.73
C PRO A 189 -13.71 -10.36 7.60
N THR A 190 -14.35 -9.72 8.57
CA THR A 190 -13.68 -8.83 9.51
C THR A 190 -12.91 -9.64 10.55
N PRO A 191 -11.65 -9.28 10.86
CA PRO A 191 -10.88 -9.95 11.91
C PRO A 191 -11.61 -9.90 13.26
N ASP A 192 -11.51 -10.98 14.05
CA ASP A 192 -12.16 -11.12 15.37
C ASP A 192 -11.75 -10.05 16.40
N SER A 193 -10.73 -9.24 16.11
CA SER A 193 -10.29 -8.12 16.97
C SER A 193 -11.21 -6.88 16.92
N ALA A 194 -12.24 -6.85 16.07
CA ALA A 194 -13.21 -5.75 16.02
C ALA A 194 -14.42 -5.92 16.96
N GLN A 195 -14.45 -6.97 17.79
CA GLN A 195 -15.64 -7.37 18.55
C GLN A 195 -15.67 -6.99 20.04
N SER A 196 -14.67 -6.26 20.57
CA SER A 196 -14.68 -5.93 22.00
C SER A 196 -14.99 -4.46 22.26
N GLY A 197 -16.23 -4.22 22.68
CA GLY A 197 -16.54 -3.20 23.66
C GLY A 197 -17.55 -2.15 23.24
N VAL A 198 -18.86 -2.45 23.35
CA VAL A 198 -19.84 -1.51 23.94
C VAL A 198 -21.06 -2.29 24.47
N THR A 199 -21.27 -2.28 25.78
CA THR A 199 -22.56 -2.59 26.42
C THR A 199 -23.43 -1.33 26.37
N PRO A 200 -24.72 -1.37 25.99
CA PRO A 200 -25.51 -0.15 25.79
C PRO A 200 -26.06 0.38 27.12
N GLY A 201 -25.58 1.56 27.51
CA GLY A 201 -26.19 2.42 28.52
C GLY A 201 -27.14 3.42 27.85
N ASN A 202 -28.42 3.32 28.21
CA ASN A 202 -29.54 4.13 27.74
C ASN A 202 -29.53 5.54 28.37
N GLY A 203 -29.77 6.60 27.59
CA GLY A 203 -29.93 7.97 28.10
C GLY A 203 -30.25 8.96 26.98
N GLY A 204 -31.48 9.49 26.96
CA GLY A 204 -32.07 10.25 25.87
C GLY A 204 -31.72 11.74 25.77
N ASP A 205 -32.13 12.28 24.62
CA ASP A 205 -32.35 13.68 24.21
C ASP A 205 -31.68 14.81 25.00
N SER A 206 -30.92 15.66 24.29
CA SER A 206 -31.42 16.98 23.85
C SER A 206 -30.40 17.67 22.93
N GLY A 207 -30.92 18.37 21.92
CA GLY A 207 -30.16 18.93 20.82
C GLY A 207 -29.28 20.14 21.15
N GLY A 208 -28.42 20.46 20.19
CA GLY A 208 -27.61 21.67 20.17
C GLY A 208 -26.53 21.52 19.10
N GLY A 209 -26.60 22.36 18.07
CA GLY A 209 -25.85 22.17 16.83
C GLY A 209 -24.36 22.50 16.88
N ASN A 210 -23.80 22.42 15.68
CA ASN A 210 -22.48 22.83 15.19
C ASN A 210 -21.28 21.91 15.45
N GLY A 211 -20.76 21.41 14.32
CA GLY A 211 -19.32 21.50 14.02
C GLY A 211 -18.53 20.21 14.16
N GLY A 212 -17.95 19.76 13.04
CA GLY A 212 -16.82 18.83 13.06
C GLY A 212 -17.13 17.44 12.52
N SER A 213 -16.92 17.25 11.22
CA SER A 213 -16.68 15.94 10.63
C SER A 213 -15.34 15.41 11.14
N SER A 214 -15.32 14.25 11.80
CA SER A 214 -14.07 13.53 12.14
C SER A 214 -14.15 12.08 11.67
N ASN A 215 -13.70 11.84 10.44
CA ASN A 215 -13.15 10.54 10.02
C ASN A 215 -11.64 10.52 10.35
N GLY A 216 -11.27 10.54 11.64
CA GLY A 216 -9.88 10.49 12.07
C GLY A 216 -9.74 9.84 13.44
N SER A 217 -8.75 8.95 13.59
CA SER A 217 -8.26 8.48 14.90
C SER A 217 -7.92 9.69 15.78
N THR A 218 -8.37 9.71 17.03
CA THR A 218 -8.08 10.83 17.95
C THR A 218 -6.61 10.85 18.37
N VAL A 219 -6.17 11.90 19.08
CA VAL A 219 -4.77 11.95 19.57
C VAL A 219 -4.54 10.85 20.61
N GLY A 220 -5.52 10.59 21.46
CA GLY A 220 -5.50 9.49 22.41
C GLY A 220 -5.42 8.12 21.72
N ASP A 221 -6.11 7.90 20.60
CA ASP A 221 -5.97 6.66 19.80
C ASP A 221 -4.54 6.46 19.30
N LEU A 222 -3.91 7.55 18.87
CA LEU A 222 -2.56 7.48 18.34
C LEU A 222 -1.53 7.13 19.44
N PHE A 223 -1.69 7.68 20.64
CA PHE A 223 -0.86 7.29 21.79
C PHE A 223 -1.07 5.83 22.20
N ALA A 224 -2.31 5.32 22.13
CA ALA A 224 -2.58 3.90 22.39
C ALA A 224 -1.87 2.99 21.37
N ALA A 225 -1.92 3.37 20.09
CA ALA A 225 -1.39 2.56 18.99
C ALA A 225 0.16 2.55 18.96
N ASN A 226 0.78 3.72 19.20
CA ASN A 226 2.19 3.94 18.93
C ASN A 226 2.90 4.64 20.09
N CYS A 227 4.07 4.15 20.46
CA CYS A 227 4.87 4.78 21.50
C CYS A 227 5.73 5.94 20.98
N LEU A 228 6.19 5.90 19.73
CA LEU A 228 6.98 7.00 19.15
C LEU A 228 6.41 7.47 17.82
N ASN A 229 6.05 8.74 17.75
CA ASN A 229 5.47 9.35 16.57
C ASN A 229 6.16 10.67 16.22
N ALA A 230 6.45 10.87 14.93
CA ALA A 230 6.94 12.14 14.41
C ALA A 230 6.27 12.46 13.08
N PHE A 231 5.61 13.62 12.97
CA PHE A 231 4.87 14.00 11.76
C PHE A 231 5.41 15.29 11.14
N GLY A 232 6.60 15.17 10.55
CA GLY A 232 7.28 16.24 9.85
C GLY A 232 6.59 16.61 8.55
N ASP A 233 6.80 17.86 8.14
CA ASP A 233 6.37 18.37 6.83
C ASP A 233 7.40 18.01 5.73
N SER A 234 7.22 18.55 4.51
CA SER A 234 8.10 18.26 3.36
C SER A 234 9.52 18.84 3.48
N SER A 235 9.83 19.58 4.55
CA SER A 235 11.14 20.14 4.83
C SER A 235 11.87 19.44 5.99
N ASP A 236 11.13 18.81 6.89
CA ASP A 236 11.64 18.25 8.12
C ASP A 236 12.45 16.95 7.91
N GLN A 237 13.60 16.86 8.57
CA GLN A 237 14.41 15.66 8.64
C GLN A 237 14.33 15.05 10.04
N ILE A 238 14.03 13.75 10.10
CA ILE A 238 14.04 12.96 11.33
C ILE A 238 15.36 12.19 11.40
N ASN A 239 16.10 12.42 12.47
CA ASN A 239 17.40 11.78 12.70
C ASN A 239 17.34 10.95 13.97
N LEU A 240 17.46 9.63 13.84
CA LEU A 240 17.43 8.66 14.90
C LEU A 240 18.81 8.01 15.05
N GLY A 241 19.61 8.61 15.92
CA GLY A 241 20.87 8.12 16.41
C GLY A 241 22.08 8.96 16.05
N ASN A 242 23.24 8.56 16.57
CA ASN A 242 24.53 9.22 16.30
C ASN A 242 25.72 8.28 16.05
N GLY A 243 25.54 6.94 16.05
CA GLY A 243 26.67 6.02 15.88
C GLY A 243 26.44 4.57 16.35
N SER A 244 27.40 3.99 17.09
CA SER A 244 27.47 2.56 17.45
C SER A 244 26.61 2.13 18.64
N THR A 245 25.60 2.92 19.00
CA THR A 245 24.77 2.74 20.19
C THR A 245 23.49 1.97 19.90
N LEU A 246 22.76 1.55 20.94
CA LEU A 246 21.51 0.79 20.80
C LEU A 246 20.29 1.68 21.05
N MET A 247 19.34 1.64 20.12
CA MET A 247 17.99 2.18 20.29
C MET A 247 17.00 1.02 20.40
N ASN A 248 16.24 0.95 21.48
CA ASN A 248 15.27 -0.11 21.72
C ASN A 248 13.90 0.48 22.03
N ILE A 249 12.92 0.16 21.18
CA ILE A 249 11.55 0.64 21.29
C ILE A 249 10.65 -0.58 21.36
N THR A 250 9.92 -0.77 22.46
CA THR A 250 9.14 -2.00 22.68
C THR A 250 7.69 -1.92 22.18
N GLY A 251 7.39 -0.95 21.32
CA GLY A 251 6.05 -0.79 20.73
C GLY A 251 6.14 -0.20 19.33
N SER A 252 5.00 0.17 18.78
CA SER A 252 4.90 0.64 17.39
C SER A 252 5.42 2.06 17.19
N VAL A 253 5.96 2.32 16.01
CA VAL A 253 6.61 3.57 15.61
C VAL A 253 6.01 4.08 14.30
N ASP A 254 5.71 5.38 14.25
CA ASP A 254 5.14 6.04 13.06
C ASP A 254 5.88 7.35 12.75
N LEU A 255 6.60 7.38 11.62
CA LEU A 255 7.47 8.48 11.25
C LEU A 255 7.09 9.03 9.88
N GLN A 256 6.96 10.35 9.81
CA GLN A 256 6.75 11.08 8.57
C GLN A 256 7.73 12.25 8.45
N GLY A 257 8.39 12.40 7.31
CA GLY A 257 9.35 13.48 7.09
C GLY A 257 10.02 13.42 5.72
N LYS A 258 10.69 14.50 5.31
CA LYS A 258 11.43 14.57 4.03
C LYS A 258 12.55 13.55 3.97
N GLN A 259 13.26 13.39 5.08
CA GLN A 259 14.31 12.40 5.23
C GLN A 259 14.23 11.77 6.62
N ILE A 260 14.28 10.44 6.66
CA ILE A 260 14.22 9.68 7.92
C ILE A 260 15.47 8.81 7.97
N THR A 261 16.31 9.04 8.98
CA THR A 261 17.62 8.41 9.11
C THR A 261 17.77 7.63 10.41
N PHE A 262 18.07 6.33 10.31
CA PHE A 262 18.44 5.48 11.45
C PHE A 262 19.97 5.30 11.54
N ALA A 263 20.66 6.23 12.20
CA ALA A 263 22.12 6.28 12.23
C ALA A 263 22.79 5.27 13.18
N GLN A 264 22.01 4.44 13.88
CA GLN A 264 22.51 3.45 14.85
C GLN A 264 21.66 2.16 14.85
N ASN A 265 22.14 1.12 15.54
CA ASN A 265 21.37 -0.11 15.72
C ASN A 265 20.05 0.19 16.43
N THR A 266 18.94 -0.15 15.77
CA THR A 266 17.59 0.17 16.24
C THR A 266 16.72 -1.07 16.23
N THR A 267 16.06 -1.35 17.34
CA THR A 267 15.08 -2.42 17.47
C THR A 267 13.71 -1.82 17.76
N VAL A 268 12.71 -2.19 16.96
CA VAL A 268 11.29 -1.86 17.14
C VAL A 268 10.52 -3.16 17.36
N ASN A 269 10.12 -3.43 18.61
CA ASN A 269 9.31 -4.60 18.96
C ASN A 269 7.81 -4.31 18.79
N GLY A 270 7.43 -3.85 17.61
CA GLY A 270 6.07 -3.47 17.24
C GLY A 270 5.99 -3.21 15.74
N ASP A 271 4.90 -2.58 15.30
CA ASP A 271 4.76 -2.18 13.91
C ASP A 271 5.63 -0.95 13.60
N LEU A 272 6.16 -0.87 12.38
CA LEU A 272 6.93 0.27 11.91
C LEU A 272 6.27 0.85 10.66
N LEU A 273 5.80 2.09 10.75
CA LEU A 273 5.32 2.88 9.63
C LEU A 273 6.29 4.04 9.35
N ILE A 274 6.74 4.15 8.11
CA ILE A 274 7.59 5.24 7.64
C ILE A 274 6.98 5.82 6.37
N LEU A 275 6.73 7.13 6.37
CA LEU A 275 6.18 7.87 5.25
C LEU A 275 7.08 9.05 4.90
N GLY A 276 7.71 9.05 3.74
CA GLY A 276 8.39 10.23 3.25
C GLY A 276 7.36 11.34 2.93
N SER A 277 7.66 12.60 3.22
CA SER A 277 6.84 13.76 2.83
C SER A 277 7.53 14.65 1.78
N GLY A 278 6.81 15.00 0.71
CA GLY A 278 7.26 15.92 -0.35
C GLY A 278 7.83 15.26 -1.60
N ASP A 279 8.09 16.07 -2.63
CA ASP A 279 8.64 15.65 -3.92
C ASP A 279 10.16 15.48 -3.79
N GLN A 280 10.69 14.26 -3.92
CA GLN A 280 12.10 13.88 -3.67
C GLN A 280 12.45 13.55 -2.20
N ASN A 281 11.47 13.24 -1.36
CA ASN A 281 11.69 12.55 -0.08
C ASN A 281 12.54 11.28 -0.26
N SER A 282 13.51 11.09 0.62
CA SER A 282 14.36 9.89 0.66
C SER A 282 14.30 9.29 2.06
N ILE A 283 13.86 8.06 2.18
CA ILE A 283 14.06 7.29 3.42
C ILE A 283 15.44 6.67 3.32
N ARG A 284 16.34 7.07 4.22
CA ARG A 284 17.70 6.52 4.27
C ARG A 284 17.84 5.74 5.55
N THR A 285 17.79 4.40 5.53
CA THR A 285 18.09 3.66 6.76
C THR A 285 19.60 3.71 7.02
N GLY A 286 20.03 4.70 7.78
CA GLY A 286 21.38 4.85 8.34
C GLY A 286 22.50 5.36 7.45
N ASN A 287 23.68 5.44 8.06
CA ASN A 287 24.81 6.20 7.53
C ASN A 287 25.88 5.32 6.86
N GLY A 288 25.60 4.03 6.64
CA GLY A 288 26.62 3.03 6.29
C GLY A 288 27.39 2.54 7.52
N GLY A 289 28.09 1.41 7.42
CA GLY A 289 28.92 0.86 8.52
C GLY A 289 28.35 -0.30 9.32
N GLY A 290 27.36 -1.05 8.80
CA GLY A 290 26.87 -2.28 9.44
C GLY A 290 25.82 -2.09 10.54
N ASN A 291 25.10 -0.97 10.54
CA ASN A 291 23.94 -0.80 11.41
C ASN A 291 22.79 -1.73 10.99
N THR A 292 21.94 -2.11 11.95
CA THR A 292 20.75 -2.92 11.72
C THR A 292 19.50 -2.26 12.32
N LEU A 293 18.46 -2.14 11.50
CA LEU A 293 17.09 -1.85 11.91
C LEU A 293 16.34 -3.17 12.00
N THR A 294 16.03 -3.60 13.23
CA THR A 294 15.26 -4.82 13.52
C THR A 294 13.82 -4.47 13.82
N VAL A 295 12.86 -5.12 13.18
CA VAL A 295 11.41 -4.92 13.40
C VAL A 295 10.72 -6.26 13.59
N THR A 296 9.95 -6.42 14.67
CA THR A 296 9.22 -7.67 14.93
C THR A 296 7.79 -7.67 14.41
N GLY A 297 7.16 -6.49 14.30
CA GLY A 297 5.82 -6.32 13.74
C GLY A 297 5.82 -6.06 12.24
N LYS A 298 4.67 -5.63 11.72
CA LYS A 298 4.50 -5.26 10.32
C LYS A 298 5.33 -4.03 10.00
N THR A 299 6.05 -4.07 8.88
CA THR A 299 6.86 -2.94 8.39
C THR A 299 6.21 -2.35 7.13
N ASN A 300 5.98 -1.04 7.10
CA ASN A 300 5.47 -0.32 5.94
C ASN A 300 6.30 0.94 5.70
N ILE A 301 6.96 1.02 4.55
CA ILE A 301 7.89 2.10 4.20
C ILE A 301 7.49 2.66 2.84
N GLN A 302 7.15 3.94 2.79
CA GLN A 302 6.69 4.60 1.56
C GLN A 302 7.37 5.95 1.35
N ALA A 303 7.96 6.19 0.18
CA ALA A 303 8.58 7.48 -0.16
C ALA A 303 8.78 7.64 -1.67
N TYR A 304 9.40 8.72 -2.12
CA TYR A 304 9.86 8.84 -3.51
C TYR A 304 11.10 7.98 -3.74
N ASN A 305 12.15 8.16 -2.95
CA ASN A 305 13.31 7.26 -2.92
C ASN A 305 13.39 6.52 -1.59
N ILE A 306 13.80 5.25 -1.63
CA ILE A 306 14.06 4.46 -0.43
C ILE A 306 15.44 3.83 -0.58
N ASP A 307 16.37 4.26 0.26
CA ASP A 307 17.76 3.81 0.28
C ASP A 307 18.05 3.10 1.61
N PHE A 308 18.14 1.77 1.56
CA PHE A 308 18.52 0.95 2.70
C PHE A 308 20.04 0.88 2.81
N ASN A 309 20.62 1.81 3.57
CA ASN A 309 22.06 1.87 3.84
C ASN A 309 22.46 1.13 5.13
N SER A 310 21.48 0.49 5.77
CA SER A 310 21.58 -0.35 6.96
C SER A 310 20.83 -1.64 6.70
N ASN A 311 21.13 -2.67 7.48
CA ASN A 311 20.42 -3.92 7.39
C ASN A 311 18.96 -3.71 7.87
N LEU A 312 18.00 -4.12 7.05
CA LEU A 312 16.62 -4.29 7.46
C LEU A 312 16.40 -5.76 7.85
N ASN A 313 16.15 -6.01 9.13
CA ASN A 313 15.92 -7.34 9.68
C ASN A 313 14.47 -7.44 10.20
N THR A 314 13.63 -8.22 9.52
CA THR A 314 12.20 -8.30 9.85
C THR A 314 11.76 -9.73 10.06
N ASN A 315 10.82 -9.93 10.99
CA ASN A 315 10.23 -11.23 11.30
C ASN A 315 8.75 -11.38 10.87
N ASN A 316 8.26 -10.47 10.03
CA ASN A 316 6.85 -10.32 9.68
C ASN A 316 6.70 -9.69 8.29
N THR A 317 5.46 -9.35 7.94
CA THR A 317 5.11 -8.77 6.65
C THR A 317 5.75 -7.40 6.44
N VAL A 318 6.38 -7.22 5.28
CA VAL A 318 7.07 -6.00 4.86
C VAL A 318 6.43 -5.44 3.60
N TYR A 319 6.15 -4.14 3.62
CA TYR A 319 5.69 -3.38 2.47
C TYR A 319 6.65 -2.23 2.21
N ILE A 320 7.17 -2.13 0.99
CA ILE A 320 8.07 -1.08 0.54
C ILE A 320 7.51 -0.52 -0.76
N LEU A 321 7.11 0.75 -0.76
CA LEU A 321 6.54 1.44 -1.92
C LEU A 321 7.34 2.71 -2.23
N ALA A 322 8.08 2.72 -3.34
CA ALA A 322 8.78 3.90 -3.82
C ALA A 322 8.16 4.45 -5.10
N ASN A 323 7.94 5.76 -5.19
CA ASN A 323 7.53 6.40 -6.45
C ASN A 323 8.66 6.47 -7.48
N ASN A 324 9.92 6.43 -7.03
CA ASN A 324 11.11 6.44 -7.88
C ASN A 324 11.93 5.18 -7.63
N ASN A 325 12.95 5.18 -6.76
CA ASN A 325 13.86 4.04 -6.60
C ASN A 325 13.74 3.35 -5.24
N VAL A 326 13.97 2.03 -5.23
CA VAL A 326 14.33 1.27 -4.03
C VAL A 326 15.76 0.76 -4.18
N THR A 327 16.64 1.12 -3.27
CA THR A 327 18.05 0.72 -3.26
C THR A 327 18.38 0.02 -1.97
N PHE A 328 19.02 -1.14 -2.03
CA PHE A 328 19.65 -1.80 -0.90
C PHE A 328 21.16 -1.70 -1.06
N ASP A 329 21.79 -0.79 -0.32
CA ASP A 329 23.23 -0.46 -0.39
C ASP A 329 23.87 -0.43 1.01
N ASN A 330 24.02 -1.61 1.58
CA ASN A 330 24.77 -1.88 2.80
C ASN A 330 26.10 -2.60 2.49
N SER A 331 27.21 -1.94 2.81
CA SER A 331 28.58 -2.39 2.53
C SER A 331 29.01 -3.65 3.30
N SER A 332 28.27 -4.12 4.32
CA SER A 332 28.81 -5.13 5.24
C SER A 332 27.81 -6.17 5.74
N ILE A 333 26.50 -5.91 5.71
CA ILE A 333 25.49 -6.83 6.27
C ILE A 333 24.33 -7.02 5.29
N SER A 334 23.84 -8.26 5.20
CA SER A 334 22.70 -8.64 4.37
C SER A 334 21.38 -8.11 4.96
N ALA A 335 20.46 -7.66 4.10
CA ALA A 335 19.05 -7.51 4.48
C ALA A 335 18.46 -8.91 4.78
N ASN A 336 17.77 -9.06 5.90
CA ASN A 336 17.22 -10.34 6.33
C ASN A 336 15.70 -10.27 6.44
N PHE A 337 15.01 -11.05 5.60
CA PHE A 337 13.57 -11.19 5.60
C PHE A 337 13.20 -12.58 6.11
N ASN A 338 12.84 -12.67 7.38
CA ASN A 338 12.52 -13.94 8.02
C ASN A 338 11.01 -14.02 8.26
N ASN A 339 10.34 -15.04 7.76
CA ASN A 339 8.89 -15.25 7.91
C ASN A 339 8.00 -14.16 7.28
N GLY A 340 6.91 -14.61 6.67
CA GLY A 340 5.86 -13.72 6.16
C GLY A 340 6.05 -13.31 4.70
N THR A 341 5.43 -12.19 4.32
CA THR A 341 5.42 -11.70 2.93
C THR A 341 6.20 -10.41 2.83
N VAL A 342 7.04 -10.29 1.81
CA VAL A 342 7.78 -9.07 1.48
C VAL A 342 7.30 -8.56 0.14
N GLN A 343 6.78 -7.34 0.10
CA GLN A 343 6.35 -6.68 -1.13
C GLN A 343 7.16 -5.41 -1.34
N ILE A 344 7.84 -5.34 -2.48
CA ILE A 344 8.64 -4.21 -2.90
C ILE A 344 8.09 -3.72 -4.24
N GLN A 345 7.62 -2.49 -4.28
CA GLN A 345 7.16 -1.84 -5.50
C GLN A 345 7.94 -0.55 -5.72
N SER A 346 8.38 -0.35 -6.96
CA SER A 346 9.17 0.81 -7.37
C SER A 346 8.63 1.40 -8.66
N GLY A 347 8.43 2.73 -8.67
CA GLY A 347 8.02 3.48 -9.85
C GLY A 347 9.11 3.60 -10.92
N THR A 348 10.36 3.25 -10.59
CA THR A 348 11.46 3.11 -11.55
C THR A 348 12.25 1.82 -11.29
N ASP A 349 13.39 1.88 -10.61
CA ASP A 349 14.29 0.73 -10.44
C ASP A 349 14.25 0.13 -9.02
N ILE A 350 14.55 -1.16 -8.92
CA ILE A 350 14.93 -1.83 -7.67
C ILE A 350 16.38 -2.29 -7.80
N ASN A 351 17.25 -1.80 -6.92
CA ASN A 351 18.68 -2.11 -6.93
C ASN A 351 19.09 -2.84 -5.66
N PHE A 352 19.61 -4.04 -5.80
CA PHE A 352 20.19 -4.83 -4.72
C PHE A 352 21.71 -4.81 -4.86
N TYR A 353 22.38 -3.85 -4.23
CA TYR A 353 23.84 -3.79 -4.12
C TYR A 353 24.36 -4.61 -2.93
N SER A 354 23.46 -5.03 -2.04
CA SER A 354 23.72 -5.92 -0.91
C SER A 354 22.97 -7.23 -1.01
N ASP A 355 23.36 -8.18 -0.17
CA ASP A 355 22.64 -9.45 -0.02
C ASP A 355 21.22 -9.23 0.49
N VAL A 356 20.32 -10.02 -0.06
CA VAL A 356 19.01 -10.30 0.53
C VAL A 356 19.01 -11.76 0.95
N ASN A 357 18.80 -12.01 2.24
CA ASN A 357 18.58 -13.34 2.80
C ASN A 357 17.10 -13.50 3.13
N SER A 358 16.50 -14.56 2.62
CA SER A 358 15.11 -14.92 2.87
C SER A 358 15.04 -16.28 3.54
N ILE A 359 14.34 -16.35 4.67
CA ILE A 359 14.06 -17.59 5.40
C ILE A 359 12.56 -17.68 5.60
N ASN A 360 11.92 -18.73 5.06
CA ASN A 360 10.47 -18.94 5.19
C ASN A 360 9.62 -17.72 4.75
N SER A 361 10.04 -16.99 3.71
CA SER A 361 9.37 -15.76 3.27
C SER A 361 8.97 -15.80 1.80
N ARG A 362 7.87 -15.13 1.47
CA ARG A 362 7.41 -14.93 0.09
C ARG A 362 7.76 -13.52 -0.36
N ILE A 363 8.68 -13.40 -1.30
CA ILE A 363 9.15 -12.10 -1.80
C ILE A 363 8.48 -11.78 -3.13
N SER A 364 7.95 -10.56 -3.25
CA SER A 364 7.46 -9.98 -4.49
C SER A 364 8.14 -8.64 -4.74
N SER A 365 8.84 -8.51 -5.85
CA SER A 365 9.55 -7.30 -6.27
C SER A 365 9.03 -6.86 -7.64
N VAL A 366 8.43 -5.67 -7.73
CA VAL A 366 7.88 -5.13 -8.98
C VAL A 366 8.46 -3.75 -9.24
N ALA A 367 9.13 -3.59 -10.37
CA ALA A 367 9.76 -2.34 -10.82
C ALA A 367 9.23 -1.95 -12.20
N GLN A 368 8.91 -0.67 -12.41
CA GLN A 368 8.47 -0.17 -13.71
C GLN A 368 9.59 -0.12 -14.75
N ASN A 369 10.84 0.01 -14.32
CA ASN A 369 12.03 -0.05 -15.17
C ASN A 369 12.80 -1.34 -14.89
N ASN A 370 13.85 -1.30 -14.06
CA ASN A 370 14.79 -2.41 -13.95
C ASN A 370 14.81 -3.03 -12.55
N ILE A 371 15.18 -4.31 -12.49
CA ILE A 371 15.57 -4.97 -11.24
C ILE A 371 17.01 -5.44 -11.39
N ASN A 372 17.90 -4.87 -10.58
CA ASN A 372 19.34 -5.11 -10.66
C ASN A 372 19.84 -5.80 -9.39
N PHE A 373 20.40 -7.00 -9.53
CA PHE A 373 21.12 -7.71 -8.48
C PHE A 373 22.62 -7.56 -8.73
N ASN A 374 23.22 -6.58 -8.05
CA ASN A 374 24.63 -6.19 -8.20
C ASN A 374 25.35 -6.26 -6.84
N ASN A 375 25.26 -7.43 -6.20
CA ASN A 375 25.84 -7.72 -4.90
C ASN A 375 27.30 -8.20 -5.03
N VAL A 376 28.21 -7.24 -5.24
CA VAL A 376 29.65 -7.52 -5.44
C VAL A 376 30.24 -8.36 -4.31
N GLY A 377 30.69 -9.58 -4.62
CA GLY A 377 31.37 -10.47 -3.67
C GLY A 377 30.46 -11.10 -2.60
N ARG A 378 29.14 -11.02 -2.77
CA ARG A 378 28.17 -11.57 -1.82
C ARG A 378 27.13 -12.47 -2.51
N ILE A 379 26.18 -13.06 -1.77
CA ILE A 379 25.23 -14.07 -2.28
C ILE A 379 23.79 -13.71 -1.85
N CYS A 380 22.89 -13.49 -2.82
CA CYS A 380 21.45 -13.48 -2.57
C CYS A 380 21.00 -14.90 -2.20
N LYS A 381 20.37 -15.08 -1.03
CA LYS A 381 19.99 -16.39 -0.49
C LYS A 381 18.49 -16.50 -0.29
N LEU A 382 17.89 -17.51 -0.89
CA LEU A 382 16.52 -17.93 -0.59
C LEU A 382 16.52 -19.38 -0.15
N ASP A 383 16.02 -19.66 1.06
CA ASP A 383 15.88 -21.04 1.55
C ASP A 383 14.80 -21.82 0.78
N ASN A 384 14.70 -23.13 1.06
CA ASN A 384 13.74 -24.03 0.42
C ASN A 384 12.27 -23.66 0.68
N ASN A 385 12.01 -22.94 1.79
CA ASN A 385 10.67 -22.55 2.21
C ASN A 385 10.28 -21.15 1.70
N SER A 386 11.21 -20.43 1.10
CA SER A 386 10.97 -19.10 0.52
C SER A 386 10.52 -19.19 -0.93
N SER A 387 9.92 -18.12 -1.45
CA SER A 387 9.68 -17.97 -2.90
C SER A 387 9.96 -16.56 -3.37
N LEU A 388 10.26 -16.40 -4.66
CA LEU A 388 10.50 -15.11 -5.30
C LEU A 388 9.58 -14.92 -6.51
N TYR A 389 8.86 -13.81 -6.52
CA TYR A 389 8.24 -13.23 -7.70
C TYR A 389 8.95 -11.90 -8.02
N ALA A 390 9.55 -11.77 -9.20
CA ALA A 390 10.21 -10.56 -9.62
C ALA A 390 9.70 -10.12 -11.00
N GLN A 391 9.26 -8.88 -11.12
CA GLN A 391 8.76 -8.30 -12.36
C GLN A 391 9.43 -6.95 -12.65
N ALA A 392 10.09 -6.84 -13.80
CA ALA A 392 10.70 -5.61 -14.29
C ALA A 392 9.99 -5.16 -15.58
N GLY A 393 9.62 -3.89 -15.69
CA GLY A 393 9.03 -3.34 -16.92
C GLY A 393 10.00 -3.23 -18.10
N LYS A 394 11.31 -3.22 -17.82
CA LYS A 394 12.41 -3.28 -18.80
C LYS A 394 13.31 -4.47 -18.49
N ASP A 395 14.49 -4.26 -17.91
CA ASP A 395 15.53 -5.26 -17.81
C ASP A 395 15.66 -5.83 -16.39
N MET A 396 16.04 -7.10 -16.29
CA MET A 396 16.42 -7.73 -15.03
C MET A 396 17.82 -8.29 -15.16
N THR A 397 18.70 -7.92 -14.24
CA THR A 397 20.14 -8.24 -14.34
C THR A 397 20.65 -8.88 -13.06
N PHE A 398 21.41 -9.97 -13.20
CA PHE A 398 22.17 -10.63 -12.14
C PHE A 398 23.66 -10.57 -12.49
N ASP A 399 24.39 -9.68 -11.83
CA ASP A 399 25.82 -9.48 -12.08
C ASP A 399 26.71 -10.39 -11.22
N TYR A 400 26.19 -10.95 -10.12
CA TYR A 400 26.97 -11.73 -9.14
C TYR A 400 26.22 -12.99 -8.65
N SER A 401 26.77 -13.65 -7.61
CA SER A 401 26.30 -14.95 -7.12
C SER A 401 24.87 -14.89 -6.57
N ALA A 402 24.08 -15.93 -6.85
CA ALA A 402 22.77 -16.15 -6.29
C ALA A 402 22.56 -17.63 -5.94
N ASN A 403 22.08 -17.91 -4.72
CA ASN A 403 21.72 -19.24 -4.25
C ASN A 403 20.26 -19.26 -3.83
N MET A 404 19.39 -19.79 -4.68
CA MET A 404 17.95 -19.69 -4.49
C MET A 404 17.34 -21.09 -4.55
N TYR A 405 17.00 -21.63 -3.39
CA TYR A 405 16.58 -23.03 -3.30
C TYR A 405 15.05 -23.21 -3.38
N GLY A 406 14.31 -22.17 -3.02
CA GLY A 406 12.87 -22.08 -3.21
C GLY A 406 12.46 -21.71 -4.65
N PRO A 407 11.16 -21.80 -4.97
CA PRO A 407 10.64 -21.53 -6.31
C PRO A 407 10.64 -20.05 -6.70
N ILE A 408 10.79 -19.80 -8.00
CA ILE A 408 11.11 -18.48 -8.55
C ILE A 408 10.33 -18.20 -9.82
N THR A 409 9.80 -17.00 -9.92
CA THR A 409 9.23 -16.43 -11.14
C THR A 409 9.92 -15.10 -11.42
N MET A 410 10.52 -14.96 -12.60
CA MET A 410 11.15 -13.73 -13.10
C MET A 410 10.52 -13.34 -14.43
N ILE A 411 10.00 -12.13 -14.50
CA ILE A 411 9.36 -11.58 -15.70
C ILE A 411 10.02 -10.24 -16.02
N SER A 412 10.66 -10.14 -17.18
CA SER A 412 11.27 -8.93 -17.69
C SER A 412 10.53 -8.46 -18.94
N GLY A 413 10.25 -7.15 -19.03
CA GLY A 413 9.63 -6.53 -20.19
C GLY A 413 10.56 -6.41 -21.40
N ASN A 414 11.88 -6.60 -21.24
CA ASN A 414 12.87 -6.54 -22.30
C ASN A 414 13.90 -7.69 -22.22
N ASN A 415 14.97 -7.55 -21.43
CA ASN A 415 15.99 -8.59 -21.27
C ASN A 415 16.13 -9.09 -19.82
N LEU A 416 16.29 -10.39 -19.67
CA LEU A 416 16.73 -11.03 -18.43
C LEU A 416 18.16 -11.54 -18.62
N SER A 417 19.12 -11.01 -17.87
CA SER A 417 20.54 -11.34 -18.05
C SER A 417 21.20 -11.82 -16.76
N PHE A 418 21.83 -13.00 -16.82
CA PHE A 418 22.76 -13.52 -15.83
C PHE A 418 24.18 -13.31 -16.36
N ASN A 419 24.74 -12.13 -16.07
CA ASN A 419 26.09 -11.75 -16.47
C ASN A 419 27.15 -12.46 -15.62
N ASN A 420 26.86 -12.56 -14.31
CA ASN A 420 27.54 -13.39 -13.34
C ASN A 420 29.09 -13.31 -13.42
N ASN A 421 29.66 -12.18 -12.99
CA ASN A 421 31.08 -11.79 -13.04
C ASN A 421 32.02 -12.75 -12.27
N SER A 422 32.18 -13.99 -12.76
CA SER A 422 32.97 -15.09 -12.16
C SER A 422 32.38 -15.68 -10.87
N ALA A 423 31.08 -15.58 -10.69
CA ALA A 423 30.35 -16.08 -9.52
C ALA A 423 29.52 -17.33 -9.89
N SER A 424 28.94 -18.03 -8.89
CA SER A 424 28.07 -19.19 -9.14
C SER A 424 26.60 -18.80 -8.94
N VAL A 425 25.74 -19.19 -9.87
CA VAL A 425 24.27 -19.09 -9.71
C VAL A 425 23.71 -20.51 -9.56
N ASN A 426 23.17 -20.79 -8.38
CA ASN A 426 22.54 -22.07 -8.06
C ASN A 426 21.08 -21.82 -7.72
N ILE A 427 20.21 -22.20 -8.63
CA ILE A 427 18.77 -22.15 -8.44
C ILE A 427 18.29 -23.60 -8.43
N SER A 428 17.78 -24.12 -7.31
CA SER A 428 17.30 -25.52 -7.28
C SER A 428 15.77 -25.62 -7.27
N GLY A 429 15.06 -24.54 -6.95
CA GLY A 429 13.61 -24.51 -6.95
C GLY A 429 13.01 -24.50 -8.36
N ALA A 430 11.71 -24.76 -8.45
CA ALA A 430 10.98 -24.61 -9.70
C ALA A 430 11.10 -23.17 -10.22
N THR A 431 11.50 -23.01 -11.49
CA THR A 431 11.94 -21.74 -12.04
C THR A 431 11.10 -21.38 -13.27
N TYR A 432 10.53 -20.18 -13.29
CA TYR A 432 9.84 -19.60 -14.43
C TYR A 432 10.58 -18.34 -14.86
N LEU A 433 11.13 -18.34 -16.07
CA LEU A 433 11.84 -17.20 -16.65
C LEU A 433 11.09 -16.70 -17.89
N LYS A 434 10.83 -15.40 -17.92
CA LYS A 434 10.21 -14.75 -19.08
C LYS A 434 10.89 -13.43 -19.39
N ALA A 435 11.22 -13.23 -20.66
CA ALA A 435 11.67 -11.96 -21.20
C ALA A 435 11.04 -11.71 -22.57
N LEU A 436 10.82 -10.46 -22.95
CA LEU A 436 10.27 -10.17 -24.29
C LEU A 436 11.31 -10.41 -25.40
N ASN A 437 12.56 -10.01 -25.17
CA ASN A 437 13.60 -9.98 -26.19
C ASN A 437 14.64 -11.09 -25.98
N ASN A 438 15.43 -11.00 -24.90
CA ASN A 438 16.50 -11.96 -24.64
C ASN A 438 16.46 -12.49 -23.20
N ILE A 439 16.68 -13.80 -23.07
CA ILE A 439 17.22 -14.38 -21.83
C ILE A 439 18.69 -14.70 -22.12
N ASN A 440 19.59 -14.08 -21.37
CA ASN A 440 21.03 -14.26 -21.51
C ASN A 440 21.58 -14.98 -20.27
N ILE A 441 22.13 -16.18 -20.44
CA ILE A 441 22.82 -16.92 -19.36
C ILE A 441 24.24 -17.20 -19.84
N LEU A 442 25.15 -16.25 -19.62
CA LEU A 442 26.48 -16.25 -20.23
C LEU A 442 27.55 -16.89 -19.33
N ARG A 443 27.14 -17.60 -18.27
CA ARG A 443 28.01 -18.42 -17.42
C ARG A 443 27.32 -19.73 -17.02
N ASN A 444 28.11 -20.67 -16.50
CA ASN A 444 27.59 -21.94 -15.99
C ASN A 444 26.58 -21.69 -14.86
N VAL A 445 25.38 -22.26 -14.99
CA VAL A 445 24.29 -22.12 -14.02
C VAL A 445 23.65 -23.50 -13.79
N THR A 446 23.30 -23.77 -12.55
CA THR A 446 22.38 -24.88 -12.22
C THR A 446 21.01 -24.30 -11.93
N LEU A 447 20.00 -24.76 -12.66
CA LEU A 447 18.59 -24.42 -12.45
C LEU A 447 17.81 -25.65 -11.97
N GLY A 448 16.67 -25.44 -11.32
CA GLY A 448 15.74 -26.51 -10.99
C GLY A 448 14.90 -26.92 -12.20
N SER A 449 13.67 -27.38 -11.95
CA SER A 449 12.71 -27.61 -13.03
C SER A 449 12.31 -26.27 -13.63
N THR A 450 12.65 -26.04 -14.91
CA THR A 450 12.67 -24.70 -15.50
C THR A 450 11.74 -24.58 -16.70
N TYR A 451 10.95 -23.50 -16.70
CA TYR A 451 10.22 -23.02 -17.86
C TYR A 451 10.82 -21.70 -18.36
N MET A 452 11.07 -21.58 -19.67
CA MET A 452 11.58 -20.35 -20.28
C MET A 452 10.71 -19.86 -21.44
N GLU A 453 10.40 -18.57 -21.48
CA GLU A 453 9.67 -17.89 -22.56
C GLU A 453 10.43 -16.63 -23.01
N THR A 454 10.88 -16.58 -24.26
CA THR A 454 11.59 -15.42 -24.84
C THR A 454 11.71 -15.53 -26.36
N ASN A 455 11.96 -14.41 -27.06
CA ASN A 455 12.30 -14.45 -28.48
C ASN A 455 13.64 -15.17 -28.71
N THR A 456 14.68 -14.76 -27.98
CA THR A 456 16.01 -15.35 -28.10
C THR A 456 16.50 -15.81 -26.73
N PHE A 457 17.03 -17.02 -26.67
CA PHE A 457 17.78 -17.50 -25.52
C PHE A 457 19.25 -17.62 -25.90
N SER A 458 20.10 -16.83 -25.24
CA SER A 458 21.54 -16.85 -25.46
C SER A 458 22.26 -17.45 -24.27
N TYR A 459 23.09 -18.46 -24.51
CA TYR A 459 23.89 -19.09 -23.46
C TYR A 459 25.39 -19.12 -23.71
N GLY A 460 25.87 -18.62 -24.87
CA GLY A 460 27.30 -18.58 -25.18
C GLY A 460 28.01 -19.93 -24.91
N HIS A 461 29.15 -19.85 -24.23
CA HIS A 461 29.97 -20.99 -23.77
C HIS A 461 29.46 -21.70 -22.50
N SER A 462 28.25 -21.39 -22.03
CA SER A 462 27.80 -21.80 -20.70
C SER A 462 27.25 -23.21 -20.68
N ASN A 463 27.61 -23.95 -19.64
CA ASN A 463 26.97 -25.21 -19.29
C ASN A 463 25.79 -24.93 -18.36
N ILE A 464 24.58 -25.14 -18.86
CA ILE A 464 23.33 -24.94 -18.12
C ILE A 464 22.76 -26.32 -17.81
N ASN A 465 22.79 -26.65 -16.53
CA ASN A 465 22.22 -27.89 -16.01
C ASN A 465 20.89 -27.58 -15.36
N THR A 466 19.84 -28.27 -15.77
CA THR A 466 18.49 -28.14 -15.23
C THR A 466 17.97 -29.52 -14.87
N SER A 467 17.03 -29.65 -13.92
CA SER A 467 16.41 -30.95 -13.67
C SER A 467 15.43 -31.31 -14.80
N ASP A 468 14.73 -30.31 -15.32
CA ASP A 468 13.87 -30.37 -16.50
C ASP A 468 13.89 -29.01 -17.21
N LEU A 469 13.76 -28.99 -18.54
CA LEU A 469 13.73 -27.76 -19.33
C LEU A 469 12.58 -27.75 -20.35
N SER A 470 11.55 -26.95 -20.06
CA SER A 470 10.45 -26.67 -20.98
C SER A 470 10.57 -25.25 -21.54
N THR A 471 10.33 -25.07 -22.84
CA THR A 471 10.57 -23.76 -23.48
C THR A 471 9.46 -23.34 -24.44
N ASN A 472 9.24 -22.04 -24.52
CA ASN A 472 8.56 -21.37 -25.63
C ASN A 472 9.51 -20.31 -26.19
N ILE A 473 10.55 -20.78 -26.90
CA ILE A 473 11.63 -19.96 -27.44
C ILE A 473 11.59 -19.97 -28.98
N THR A 474 11.88 -18.83 -29.60
CA THR A 474 11.96 -18.71 -31.06
C THR A 474 13.36 -19.04 -31.57
N ASN A 475 14.40 -18.44 -30.97
CA ASN A 475 15.79 -18.59 -31.41
C ASN A 475 16.70 -18.99 -30.25
N TYR A 476 17.60 -19.93 -30.51
CA TYR A 476 18.71 -20.28 -29.61
C TYR A 476 20.00 -19.69 -30.18
N SER A 477 20.76 -18.97 -29.36
CA SER A 477 22.03 -18.34 -29.73
C SER A 477 23.14 -18.82 -28.81
N HIS A 478 24.20 -19.36 -29.39
CA HIS A 478 25.43 -19.68 -28.68
C HIS A 478 26.62 -19.21 -29.52
N ASP A 479 27.75 -18.99 -28.87
CA ASP A 479 29.00 -18.65 -29.54
C ASP A 479 29.66 -19.89 -30.16
N THR A 480 30.78 -19.65 -30.85
CA THR A 480 31.47 -20.63 -31.68
C THR A 480 32.11 -21.77 -30.87
N TYR A 481 32.44 -21.57 -29.59
CA TYR A 481 33.05 -22.63 -28.78
C TYR A 481 32.02 -23.42 -27.95
N GLY A 482 30.73 -23.05 -27.99
CA GLY A 482 29.57 -23.89 -27.68
C GLY A 482 29.39 -24.30 -26.21
N GLY A 483 28.34 -23.81 -25.56
CA GLY A 483 27.85 -24.29 -24.26
C GLY A 483 26.95 -25.54 -24.35
N THR A 484 26.65 -26.17 -23.21
CA THR A 484 25.73 -27.31 -23.14
C THR A 484 24.41 -26.94 -22.45
N LEU A 485 23.29 -27.47 -22.95
CA LEU A 485 21.98 -27.43 -22.30
C LEU A 485 21.60 -28.86 -21.91
N SER A 486 21.50 -29.13 -20.62
CA SER A 486 21.19 -30.47 -20.10
C SER A 486 20.03 -30.44 -19.11
N PRO A 487 18.93 -31.19 -19.34
CA PRO A 487 18.59 -31.93 -20.56
C PRO A 487 18.31 -30.99 -21.75
N ALA A 488 18.15 -31.59 -22.93
CA ALA A 488 17.74 -30.86 -24.13
C ALA A 488 16.36 -30.19 -23.92
N PRO A 489 16.13 -28.97 -24.45
CA PRO A 489 14.88 -28.23 -24.23
C PRO A 489 13.68 -28.91 -24.92
N VAL A 490 12.57 -29.00 -24.19
CA VAL A 490 11.28 -29.49 -24.71
C VAL A 490 10.38 -28.30 -25.04
N LYS A 491 10.04 -28.12 -26.32
CA LYS A 491 9.16 -27.02 -26.76
C LYS A 491 7.71 -27.27 -26.35
N VAL A 492 7.09 -26.30 -25.68
CA VAL A 492 5.72 -26.35 -25.17
C VAL A 492 4.96 -25.05 -25.46
N LEU A 493 3.64 -25.06 -25.27
CA LEU A 493 2.80 -23.85 -25.37
C LEU A 493 3.10 -22.85 -24.23
N PRO A 494 2.73 -21.56 -24.39
CA PRO A 494 2.78 -20.58 -23.32
C PRO A 494 2.12 -21.09 -22.04
N LYS A 495 2.83 -20.99 -20.91
CA LYS A 495 2.36 -21.41 -19.58
C LYS A 495 2.28 -20.19 -18.67
N GLN A 496 1.27 -20.15 -17.82
CA GLN A 496 1.26 -19.23 -16.67
C GLN A 496 2.20 -19.76 -15.57
N PRO A 497 2.82 -18.89 -14.76
CA PRO A 497 3.56 -19.35 -13.59
C PRO A 497 2.62 -20.17 -12.70
N GLN A 498 3.05 -21.37 -12.31
CA GLN A 498 2.34 -22.19 -11.32
C GLN A 498 2.96 -21.95 -9.94
N ASP A 499 2.16 -22.14 -8.88
CA ASP A 499 2.53 -21.95 -7.49
C ASP A 499 3.94 -22.48 -7.15
N PRO A 500 4.68 -21.77 -6.28
CA PRO A 500 4.24 -20.75 -5.32
C PRO A 500 4.72 -19.32 -5.61
N ALA A 501 5.09 -19.00 -6.86
CA ALA A 501 5.56 -17.67 -7.24
C ALA A 501 4.59 -16.99 -8.23
N VAL A 502 3.33 -16.81 -7.81
CA VAL A 502 2.34 -15.97 -8.50
C VAL A 502 2.40 -14.56 -7.90
N ALA A 503 2.12 -13.53 -8.69
CA ALA A 503 2.04 -12.14 -8.23
C ALA A 503 1.12 -12.03 -6.98
N PRO A 504 1.48 -11.24 -5.96
CA PRO A 504 0.61 -11.05 -4.80
C PRO A 504 -0.74 -10.47 -5.21
N ALA A 505 -1.82 -10.94 -4.58
CA ALA A 505 -3.19 -10.55 -4.91
C ALA A 505 -3.58 -9.12 -4.43
N ASN A 506 -2.71 -8.42 -3.70
CA ASN A 506 -3.02 -7.14 -3.04
C ASN A 506 -1.95 -6.09 -3.37
N ASP A 507 -2.39 -4.88 -3.70
CA ASP A 507 -1.53 -3.69 -3.76
C ASP A 507 -1.00 -3.33 -2.36
N ILE A 508 0.18 -2.68 -2.33
CA ILE A 508 0.74 -2.16 -1.07
C ILE A 508 -0.23 -1.14 -0.46
N PRO A 509 -0.67 -1.31 0.80
CA PRO A 509 -1.64 -0.38 1.41
C PRO A 509 -1.09 1.04 1.47
N SER A 510 -1.76 2.02 0.85
CA SER A 510 -1.32 3.42 0.90
C SER A 510 -1.31 3.95 2.34
N ALA A 511 -0.21 4.60 2.74
CA ALA A 511 -0.13 5.31 4.01
C ALA A 511 -0.76 6.72 3.87
N VAL A 512 -1.39 7.19 4.94
CA VAL A 512 -2.05 8.51 4.98
C VAL A 512 -1.13 9.49 5.70
N THR A 513 -0.94 10.69 5.12
CA THR A 513 -0.18 11.75 5.76
C THR A 513 -0.88 12.28 7.00
N LYS A 514 -0.12 12.54 8.06
CA LYS A 514 -0.58 13.12 9.32
C LYS A 514 0.02 14.52 9.49
N GLN A 515 -0.72 15.38 10.20
CA GLN A 515 -0.28 16.72 10.55
C GLN A 515 -0.38 16.93 12.06
N ILE A 516 0.58 17.67 12.60
CA ILE A 516 0.58 18.15 13.98
C ILE A 516 -0.31 19.38 14.10
N LYS A 517 -1.14 19.42 15.14
CA LYS A 517 -1.93 20.59 15.52
C LYS A 517 -1.02 21.58 16.26
N SER A 518 -1.25 22.88 16.04
CA SER A 518 -0.53 23.94 16.76
C SER A 518 -1.24 24.28 18.07
N VAL A 519 -0.56 24.93 19.02
CA VAL A 519 -1.24 25.46 20.22
C VAL A 519 -2.11 26.65 19.83
N LYS A 520 -3.33 26.74 20.39
CA LYS A 520 -4.23 27.88 20.17
C LYS A 520 -3.63 29.19 20.70
N GLY A 521 -3.98 30.30 20.06
CA GLY A 521 -3.59 31.63 20.53
C GLY A 521 -4.19 31.96 21.91
N GLY A 522 -3.43 32.68 22.74
CA GLY A 522 -3.90 33.16 24.05
C GLY A 522 -3.89 32.10 25.17
N VAL A 523 -3.26 30.95 24.96
CA VAL A 523 -3.10 29.92 25.99
C VAL A 523 -2.09 30.35 27.05
N SER A 524 -2.48 30.23 28.31
CA SER A 524 -1.59 30.42 29.46
C SER A 524 -0.74 29.17 29.70
N TYR A 525 0.55 29.36 29.97
CA TYR A 525 1.47 28.28 30.32
C TYR A 525 1.49 28.07 31.83
N ASN A 526 1.59 26.81 32.25
CA ASN A 526 1.44 26.43 33.64
C ASN A 526 2.79 26.25 34.34
N SER A 527 2.91 26.79 35.55
CA SER A 527 4.09 26.63 36.42
C SER A 527 4.13 25.28 37.15
N ALA A 528 3.04 24.52 37.17
CA ALA A 528 2.91 23.20 37.79
C ALA A 528 1.90 22.33 37.04
N TYR A 529 1.90 21.02 37.27
CA TYR A 529 0.87 20.12 36.77
C TYR A 529 -0.47 20.35 37.47
N ASP A 530 -1.55 20.37 36.68
CA ASP A 530 -2.90 20.25 37.17
C ASP A 530 -3.19 18.78 37.49
N THR A 531 -3.39 18.48 38.77
CA THR A 531 -3.71 17.14 39.30
C THR A 531 -5.13 17.05 39.85
N THR A 532 -5.93 18.10 39.68
CA THR A 532 -7.24 18.25 40.34
C THR A 532 -8.40 18.26 39.35
N THR A 533 -8.19 18.79 38.14
CA THR A 533 -9.24 18.87 37.13
C THR A 533 -9.47 17.53 36.43
N TYR A 534 -8.42 16.73 36.28
CA TYR A 534 -8.44 15.43 35.59
C TYR A 534 -8.11 14.35 36.59
N LYS A 535 -8.90 13.27 36.60
CA LYS A 535 -8.83 12.26 37.66
C LYS A 535 -7.72 11.26 37.38
N ASP A 536 -7.53 10.91 36.12
CA ASP A 536 -6.71 9.79 35.70
C ASP A 536 -5.36 10.26 35.09
N LEU A 537 -5.14 11.58 34.93
CA LEU A 537 -3.89 12.16 34.46
C LEU A 537 -3.53 13.49 35.12
N ALA A 538 -2.23 13.80 35.15
CA ALA A 538 -1.69 15.11 35.52
C ALA A 538 -1.34 15.90 34.24
N PHE A 539 -1.86 17.11 34.08
CA PHE A 539 -1.70 17.89 32.85
C PHE A 539 -0.81 19.13 33.02
N ARG A 540 0.09 19.40 32.08
CA ARG A 540 0.86 20.64 32.02
C ARG A 540 1.10 21.08 30.58
N ILE A 541 1.12 22.39 30.35
CA ILE A 541 1.54 23.01 29.09
C ILE A 541 2.64 24.04 29.32
N ILE A 542 3.70 23.97 28.51
CA ILE A 542 4.90 24.82 28.62
C ILE A 542 5.36 25.32 27.24
N ARG A 543 6.20 26.35 27.23
CA ARG A 543 6.97 26.73 26.03
C ARG A 543 8.23 25.89 25.96
N GLY A 544 8.52 25.31 24.79
CA GLY A 544 9.71 24.49 24.57
C GLY A 544 11.02 25.27 24.75
N SER A 545 11.01 26.58 24.50
CA SER A 545 12.15 27.48 24.72
C SER A 545 12.43 27.78 26.20
N ASP A 546 11.50 27.51 27.12
CA ASP A 546 11.68 27.72 28.55
C ASP A 546 12.30 26.48 29.19
N THR A 547 13.63 26.45 29.20
CA THR A 547 14.42 25.33 29.73
C THR A 547 14.19 25.09 31.22
N SER A 548 13.84 26.13 32.00
CA SER A 548 13.58 25.99 33.43
C SER A 548 12.25 25.29 33.68
N SER A 549 11.19 25.70 32.97
CA SER A 549 9.89 25.03 33.02
C SER A 549 9.95 23.61 32.47
N LEU A 550 10.71 23.39 31.39
CA LEU A 550 10.92 22.06 30.81
C LEU A 550 11.63 21.12 31.78
N LYS A 551 12.71 21.60 32.41
CA LYS A 551 13.42 20.84 33.45
C LYS A 551 12.47 20.49 34.59
N GLN A 552 11.73 21.46 35.11
CA GLN A 552 10.77 21.23 36.20
C GLN A 552 9.69 20.22 35.81
N ALA A 553 9.14 20.31 34.60
CA ALA A 553 8.09 19.41 34.11
C ALA A 553 8.56 17.96 33.96
N LEU A 554 9.86 17.75 33.74
CA LEU A 554 10.49 16.44 33.54
C LEU A 554 11.23 15.93 34.79
N MET A 555 11.25 16.67 35.90
CA MET A 555 11.88 16.21 37.14
C MET A 555 11.14 14.98 37.71
N PRO A 556 11.85 13.90 38.09
CA PRO A 556 11.22 12.68 38.63
C PRO A 556 10.38 12.93 39.90
N ASN A 557 10.83 13.86 40.75
CA ASN A 557 10.33 14.06 42.12
C ASN A 557 9.98 15.53 42.45
N GLY A 558 9.87 16.41 41.45
CA GLY A 558 9.69 17.86 41.67
C GLY A 558 8.26 18.27 42.04
N GLU A 559 7.28 17.42 41.77
CA GLU A 559 5.86 17.67 42.04
C GLU A 559 5.24 16.39 42.64
N SER A 560 4.38 16.52 43.65
CA SER A 560 3.72 15.42 44.37
C SER A 560 2.63 14.74 43.52
N ILE A 561 3.02 14.25 42.34
CA ILE A 561 2.17 13.50 41.41
C ILE A 561 2.30 12.01 41.75
N ASN A 562 1.17 11.32 41.86
CA ASN A 562 1.17 9.87 42.06
C ASN A 562 1.98 9.20 40.96
N SER A 563 2.96 8.39 41.33
CA SER A 563 3.85 7.71 40.38
C SER A 563 3.11 6.82 39.39
N ASN A 564 1.88 6.41 39.69
CA ASN A 564 1.05 5.57 38.83
C ASN A 564 0.16 6.37 37.86
N ASN A 565 0.06 7.69 38.00
CA ASN A 565 -0.73 8.52 37.08
C ASN A 565 0.11 8.93 35.87
N TYR A 566 -0.53 9.02 34.70
CA TYR A 566 0.12 9.57 33.51
C TYR A 566 0.33 11.07 33.64
N LYS A 567 1.50 11.55 33.21
CA LYS A 567 1.86 12.96 33.08
C LYS A 567 1.70 13.35 31.62
N PHE A 568 0.65 14.09 31.29
CA PHE A 568 0.44 14.62 29.95
C PHE A 568 1.04 16.02 29.82
N LEU A 569 2.06 16.13 28.98
CA LEU A 569 2.84 17.35 28.77
C LEU A 569 2.68 17.84 27.33
N ILE A 570 2.09 19.02 27.16
CA ILE A 570 2.11 19.74 25.88
C ILE A 570 3.28 20.71 25.86
N ILE A 571 4.13 20.59 24.84
CA ILE A 571 5.28 21.47 24.61
C ILE A 571 4.98 22.31 23.36
N ASP A 572 4.91 23.62 23.56
CA ASP A 572 4.71 24.58 22.47
C ASP A 572 6.05 25.04 21.89
N GLY A 573 6.30 24.67 20.63
CA GLY A 573 7.53 24.99 19.90
C GLY A 573 8.65 23.98 20.11
N ASP A 574 9.84 24.31 19.58
CA ASP A 574 11.02 23.46 19.66
C ASP A 574 11.52 23.33 21.11
N CYS A 575 12.04 22.16 21.46
CA CYS A 575 12.67 21.92 22.74
C CYS A 575 13.95 21.10 22.60
N THR A 576 14.81 21.22 23.62
CA THR A 576 16.04 20.44 23.74
C THR A 576 16.07 19.77 25.10
N LEU A 577 16.22 18.44 25.11
CA LEU A 577 16.49 17.68 26.31
C LEU A 577 17.99 17.32 26.32
N ASP A 578 18.75 17.99 27.19
CA ASP A 578 20.20 17.81 27.35
C ASP A 578 20.57 17.47 28.81
N TRP A 579 21.88 17.28 29.06
CA TRP A 579 22.51 16.89 30.33
C TRP A 579 22.07 17.69 31.57
N GLN A 580 21.38 18.82 31.41
CA GLN A 580 20.94 19.66 32.52
C GLN A 580 19.62 19.22 33.16
N ILE A 581 18.90 18.23 32.61
CA ILE A 581 17.57 17.80 33.10
C ILE A 581 17.64 16.81 34.30
N GLY A 582 18.81 16.25 34.61
CA GLY A 582 19.10 15.59 35.90
C GLY A 582 18.52 14.17 36.09
N SER A 583 17.62 13.69 35.23
CA SER A 583 17.18 12.29 35.18
C SER A 583 17.34 11.70 33.78
N ASN A 584 17.66 10.42 33.75
CA ASN A 584 17.84 9.64 32.52
C ASN A 584 16.67 8.67 32.29
N ASN A 585 15.75 8.54 33.25
CA ASN A 585 14.61 7.64 33.19
C ASN A 585 13.32 8.39 33.53
N PHE A 586 12.37 8.35 32.61
CA PHE A 586 11.05 8.95 32.67
C PHE A 586 10.03 7.82 32.63
N SER A 587 9.03 7.85 33.52
CA SER A 587 7.97 6.85 33.56
C SER A 587 6.60 7.54 33.49
N ASN A 588 5.66 6.93 32.77
CA ASN A 588 4.29 7.39 32.65
C ASN A 588 4.16 8.79 32.02
N PHE A 589 5.05 9.14 31.07
CA PHE A 589 5.00 10.41 30.36
C PHE A 589 4.31 10.26 29.00
N ILE A 590 3.37 11.17 28.74
CA ILE A 590 2.72 11.33 27.45
C ILE A 590 3.05 12.73 26.96
N ILE A 591 3.82 12.83 25.89
CA ILE A 591 4.36 14.10 25.41
C ILE A 591 3.78 14.42 24.05
N TYR A 592 3.24 15.63 23.91
CA TYR A 592 2.82 16.22 22.65
C TYR A 592 3.63 17.49 22.38
N CYS A 593 4.53 17.46 21.40
CA CYS A 593 5.38 18.59 21.05
C CYS A 593 4.98 19.17 19.69
N THR A 594 4.62 20.45 19.64
CA THR A 594 4.25 21.13 18.38
C THR A 594 5.46 21.46 17.50
N GLY A 595 6.68 21.39 18.06
CA GLY A 595 7.93 21.62 17.36
C GLY A 595 8.85 20.39 17.29
N THR A 596 10.13 20.67 17.15
CA THR A 596 11.21 19.69 17.10
C THR A 596 11.66 19.33 18.51
N ILE A 597 11.69 18.04 18.83
CA ILE A 597 12.38 17.55 20.03
C ILE A 597 13.82 17.18 19.66
N ASN A 598 14.78 17.86 20.28
CA ASN A 598 16.21 17.53 20.17
C ASN A 598 16.64 16.78 21.44
N LEU A 599 16.96 15.49 21.33
CA LEU A 599 17.48 14.68 22.44
C LEU A 599 18.98 14.47 22.26
N ASN A 600 19.79 15.23 23.00
CA ASN A 600 21.25 15.16 22.97
C ASN A 600 21.78 14.75 24.35
N TYR A 601 21.57 13.48 24.72
CA TYR A 601 21.81 12.98 26.07
C TYR A 601 22.60 11.67 26.06
N ILE A 602 23.21 11.30 27.19
CA ILE A 602 23.97 10.04 27.33
C ILE A 602 23.04 8.81 27.24
N ASP A 603 22.25 8.56 28.30
CA ASP A 603 21.23 7.52 28.32
C ASP A 603 19.84 8.12 28.53
N LEU A 604 18.84 7.66 27.77
CA LEU A 604 17.43 8.06 27.93
C LEU A 604 16.52 6.86 27.94
N GLY A 605 15.69 6.75 28.98
CA GLY A 605 14.65 5.76 29.15
C GLY A 605 13.28 6.42 29.28
N PHE A 606 12.32 6.02 28.45
CA PHE A 606 10.90 6.38 28.55
C PHE A 606 10.08 5.11 28.78
N ASN A 607 9.78 4.82 30.04
CA ASN A 607 9.04 3.61 30.42
C ASN A 607 7.54 3.90 30.49
N ASN A 608 6.70 3.01 29.95
CA ASN A 608 5.25 3.16 29.94
C ASN A 608 4.86 4.57 29.45
N SER A 609 5.41 4.97 28.30
CA SER A 609 5.39 6.36 27.84
C SER A 609 5.13 6.44 26.35
N ALA A 610 4.64 7.58 25.88
CA ALA A 610 4.40 7.84 24.47
C ALA A 610 4.75 9.27 24.07
N ILE A 611 5.26 9.46 22.86
CA ILE A 611 5.69 10.75 22.32
C ILE A 611 5.04 10.96 20.95
N ILE A 612 4.47 12.14 20.75
CA ILE A 612 4.09 12.70 19.46
C ILE A 612 4.81 14.04 19.31
N ALA A 613 5.52 14.22 18.20
CA ALA A 613 6.22 15.46 17.89
C ALA A 613 6.05 15.89 16.42
N LYS A 614 6.24 17.17 16.13
CA LYS A 614 6.37 17.63 14.73
C LYS A 614 7.63 17.03 14.11
N ASN A 615 8.75 17.13 14.81
CA ASN A 615 10.00 16.55 14.33
C ASN A 615 10.83 15.95 15.49
N LEU A 616 11.69 14.99 15.17
CA LEU A 616 12.55 14.31 16.14
C LEU A 616 14.01 14.27 15.66
N ASN A 617 14.89 14.78 16.51
CA ASN A 617 16.34 14.60 16.41
C ASN A 617 16.84 13.88 17.66
N LEU A 618 16.87 12.54 17.60
CA LEU A 618 17.33 11.71 18.70
C LEU A 618 18.80 11.37 18.50
N LYS A 619 19.71 11.86 19.34
CA LYS A 619 21.16 11.60 19.24
C LYS A 619 21.71 11.10 20.58
N PRO A 620 21.22 9.97 21.12
CA PRO A 620 21.71 9.42 22.38
C PRO A 620 23.19 9.02 22.26
N SER A 621 24.05 9.41 23.22
CA SER A 621 25.48 9.05 23.17
C SER A 621 25.80 7.66 23.71
N SER A 622 24.85 6.97 24.36
CA SER A 622 25.00 5.54 24.74
C SER A 622 23.76 4.69 24.50
N SER A 623 22.57 5.06 24.98
CA SER A 623 21.35 4.26 24.73
C SER A 623 20.06 5.07 24.75
N PHE A 624 19.08 4.62 23.95
CA PHE A 624 17.69 5.08 24.03
C PHE A 624 16.77 3.89 24.21
N ASN A 625 15.97 3.88 25.26
CA ASN A 625 14.99 2.85 25.55
C ASN A 625 13.61 3.48 25.68
N MET A 626 12.61 2.90 25.03
CA MET A 626 11.23 3.33 25.16
C MET A 626 10.28 2.15 25.24
N THR A 627 9.38 2.13 26.22
CA THR A 627 8.34 1.11 26.35
C THR A 627 6.95 1.70 26.21
N GLN A 628 6.09 0.98 25.48
CA GLN A 628 4.73 1.41 25.18
C GLN A 628 3.86 1.50 26.43
N LEU A 629 2.79 2.30 26.31
CA LEU A 629 1.78 2.45 27.34
C LEU A 629 1.16 1.09 27.73
N ASP A 630 1.01 0.81 29.02
CA ASP A 630 0.29 -0.35 29.53
C ASP A 630 -1.20 -0.19 29.23
N SER A 631 -1.71 -1.06 28.35
CA SER A 631 -3.12 -1.06 27.93
C SER A 631 -4.14 -1.17 29.08
N ASN A 632 -3.75 -1.70 30.24
CA ASN A 632 -4.63 -1.77 31.41
C ASN A 632 -4.70 -0.43 32.15
N GLN A 633 -3.61 0.35 32.12
CA GLN A 633 -3.52 1.66 32.75
C GLN A 633 -4.00 2.77 31.81
N PHE A 634 -3.62 2.70 30.52
CA PHE A 634 -4.04 3.63 29.47
C PHE A 634 -5.41 3.23 28.90
N ASN A 635 -6.45 3.42 29.71
CA ASN A 635 -7.82 3.04 29.40
C ASN A 635 -8.61 4.16 28.70
N GLN A 636 -9.89 3.90 28.42
CA GLN A 636 -10.78 4.83 27.70
C GLN A 636 -10.96 6.19 28.42
N ASN A 637 -10.88 6.24 29.76
CA ASN A 637 -10.98 7.50 30.49
C ASN A 637 -9.77 8.39 30.22
N VAL A 638 -8.56 7.85 30.38
CA VAL A 638 -7.31 8.58 30.11
C VAL A 638 -7.30 9.09 28.67
N LYS A 639 -7.71 8.24 27.72
CA LYS A 639 -7.84 8.61 26.30
C LYS A 639 -8.79 9.80 26.12
N SER A 640 -9.97 9.74 26.74
CA SER A 640 -10.99 10.78 26.62
C SER A 640 -10.56 12.11 27.25
N GLU A 641 -9.85 12.07 28.38
CA GLU A 641 -9.28 13.26 29.02
C GLU A 641 -8.18 13.90 28.15
N ILE A 642 -7.31 13.09 27.52
CA ILE A 642 -6.30 13.58 26.56
C ILE A 642 -6.97 14.23 25.36
N ASP A 643 -7.98 13.58 24.78
CA ASP A 643 -8.68 14.11 23.61
C ASP A 643 -9.36 15.45 23.93
N ALA A 644 -10.01 15.57 25.09
CA ALA A 644 -10.61 16.83 25.57
C ALA A 644 -9.56 17.93 25.76
N LEU A 645 -8.38 17.60 26.29
CA LEU A 645 -7.26 18.53 26.44
C LEU A 645 -6.71 18.98 25.08
N CYS A 646 -6.49 18.05 24.16
CA CYS A 646 -6.06 18.36 22.80
C CYS A 646 -7.07 19.26 22.10
N ASP A 647 -8.37 18.99 22.19
CA ASP A 647 -9.40 19.82 21.59
C ASP A 647 -9.51 21.20 22.25
N LYS A 648 -9.21 21.30 23.55
CA LYS A 648 -9.18 22.58 24.25
C LYS A 648 -7.99 23.44 23.81
N TYR A 649 -6.79 22.88 23.74
CA TYR A 649 -5.54 23.63 23.62
C TYR A 649 -4.89 23.62 22.22
N LEU A 650 -5.28 22.72 21.33
CA LEU A 650 -4.67 22.57 20.00
C LEU A 650 -5.64 22.91 18.86
N GLN A 651 -5.12 23.40 17.73
CA GLN A 651 -5.87 23.74 16.51
C GLN A 651 -5.17 23.28 15.24
#